data_AF-A0AA86LWB6-F1
#
_entry.id   AF-A0AA86LWB6-F1
#
_cell.length_a   1.000
_cell.length_b   1.000
_cell.length_c   1.000
_cell.angle_alpha   90.00
_cell.angle_beta   90.00
_cell.angle_gamma   90.00
#
_symmetry.space_group_name_H-M   'P 1'
#
loop_
_entity.id
_entity.type
_entity.pdbx_description
1 polymer ?
#
loop_
_entity_poly.entity_id
_entity_poly.type
_entity_poly.pdbx_seq_one_letter_code
_entity_poly.pdbx_strand_id
1 'polypeptide(L)'
;MNTSKRPLRFLTASSLFDGHDASINIMRRILQAKGVEVIHLGHNRSVEEIVNASIQEDVQGIAISSYQGGHVEYFKYMYDLLHEQQASHIKIYGGGGGVIIPSEIQELHDYGISKIFSPEDGRKMGLEGMIQFMIDDCYYTNPPALPKDRTLTPANDRLIAQLITCAENEAYEYTKEHAAALEEIRESVIESETDQKIPVIGITGTGGAGKSSLTDELVRRFIEHIPDIHVAVLSVDPTKQKTGGALLGDRIRMNIAASPRVYMRSLATRSSGHELSAAIRDGIAVVKKAGFDIIIVETSGIGQADAQVKDIANVSLYVMTSEFGAPSQLEKIEMIDYADFIVINKFEKKGSEDAKKQVQRQYQRNHQLFENNLSTMPIYGTIASQFNDGGTNILFEDLVKHLQQTCRTSWHVEKSSERVSEKKYTIIPNDQQQYLQEIVNSVRSYHRNTDVQVQTARKFYQLEGALEEVETETAKQELTQLKEKYQKQLTAESVEKLENWPKLKSQYRQEELITKIRNKEIKTSLQVDTLSGLRIPRVALPKIEEYGEVLRFLYKENVPGAFPYTAGVFPFKRKGEDPKRQFAGEGTPERTNRRFHYLSKDDEAKRLSTAFDSVTLYGENPDPRPDIFGKIGESGVNVCTLDDMKLLYKGFDLCHPSTSVSMTINGPAPILLAMFMNTAICQQVEKKEEELKRPLTEEEYEDVKSGTLKQVRGTVQADILKEDQGQNTCIFSTEFALKMMGDIQQYFIDEKVRNYYSVSISGYHIAEAGANPISQLAFTLANGFTYVEYYLSRGMHIDDFAPNLSFFFSNGLDPEYTVIGRVARRIWAIVMRDKYGANERSQKLKYHIQTSGRSLHAQEINFNDIRTTLQALMALHDNCNSLHTNAYDEAITTPTEESVRRAMAIQLIITKEHGLTKNENPLQGSFIIDELTDLVEEAVLAEFQRLNDRGGVLGAMEMQYQRGKIQDESMEYEMQKHTGALPIIGVNTYINPNEEESSSVDDMQLARASKEEKNHQINQLQKFQQQHEEKREDALKRLKKAATEGENIFKELMETVKVASLGEITRALYECGGQYRRNM
;
A
#
# COMPACT_ATOMS: atom_id res chain seq x y z
N MET A 1 -9.26 19.70 43.38
CA MET A 1 -10.07 18.49 43.65
C MET A 1 -10.59 18.01 42.30
N ASN A 2 -9.89 17.05 41.67
CA ASN A 2 -10.28 16.50 40.38
C ASN A 2 -11.43 15.51 40.60
N THR A 3 -12.65 15.88 40.24
CA THR A 3 -13.72 14.89 40.04
C THR A 3 -13.27 13.95 38.93
N SER A 4 -13.24 12.66 39.24
CA SER A 4 -12.82 11.57 38.35
C SER A 4 -13.74 11.53 37.13
N LYS A 5 -13.37 12.19 36.02
CA LYS A 5 -14.13 12.16 34.77
C LYS A 5 -14.07 10.74 34.19
N ARG A 6 -15.22 10.21 33.75
CA ARG A 6 -15.30 8.90 33.08
C ARG A 6 -14.37 8.88 31.84
N PRO A 7 -13.67 7.77 31.56
CA PRO A 7 -12.90 7.64 30.33
C PRO A 7 -13.82 7.68 29.11
N LEU A 8 -13.48 8.50 28.11
CA LEU A 8 -14.19 8.54 26.83
C LEU A 8 -13.65 7.47 25.89
N ARG A 9 -14.54 6.92 25.07
CA ARG A 9 -14.27 5.94 24.02
C ARG A 9 -14.62 6.53 22.66
N PHE A 10 -13.69 6.45 21.72
CA PHE A 10 -13.88 6.89 20.34
C PHE A 10 -13.59 5.76 19.37
N LEU A 11 -14.43 5.62 18.34
CA LEU A 11 -14.13 4.81 17.18
C LEU A 11 -13.53 5.67 16.07
N THR A 12 -12.44 5.21 15.45
CA THR A 12 -11.76 5.93 14.37
C THR A 12 -11.56 5.04 13.15
N ALA A 13 -11.90 5.54 11.96
CA ALA A 13 -11.74 4.81 10.70
C ALA A 13 -11.64 5.74 9.47
N SER A 14 -11.14 5.24 8.34
CA SER A 14 -11.39 5.85 7.02
C SER A 14 -12.62 5.22 6.36
N SER A 15 -13.31 5.99 5.51
CA SER A 15 -14.56 5.56 4.86
C SER A 15 -14.38 4.35 3.92
N LEU A 16 -15.49 3.81 3.41
CA LEU A 16 -15.46 2.63 2.53
C LEU A 16 -14.67 2.95 1.26
N PHE A 17 -13.84 2.01 0.83
CA PHE A 17 -12.94 2.14 -0.31
C PHE A 17 -11.98 3.34 -0.22
N ASP A 18 -11.71 3.82 0.99
CA ASP A 18 -10.76 4.90 1.22
C ASP A 18 -9.50 4.38 1.91
N GLY A 19 -8.36 4.52 1.21
CA GLY A 19 -7.03 4.17 1.71
C GLY A 19 -6.33 5.32 2.45
N HIS A 20 -6.89 6.53 2.41
CA HIS A 20 -6.28 7.70 3.05
C HIS A 20 -6.47 7.63 4.57
N ASP A 21 -5.45 7.14 5.26
CA ASP A 21 -5.47 6.98 6.72
C ASP A 21 -4.47 7.91 7.44
N ALA A 22 -3.67 8.67 6.69
CA ALA A 22 -2.67 9.59 7.27
C ALA A 22 -3.30 10.59 8.25
N SER A 23 -4.41 11.23 7.86
CA SER A 23 -5.09 12.21 8.70
C SER A 23 -5.73 11.58 9.94
N ILE A 24 -6.48 10.48 9.80
CA ILE A 24 -7.12 9.82 10.95
C ILE A 24 -6.10 9.23 11.92
N ASN A 25 -4.93 8.78 11.45
CA ASN A 25 -3.82 8.33 12.29
C ASN A 25 -3.26 9.46 13.16
N ILE A 26 -3.14 10.68 12.62
CA ILE A 26 -2.73 11.86 13.40
C ILE A 26 -3.80 12.18 14.45
N MET A 27 -5.07 12.22 14.06
CA MET A 27 -6.19 12.55 14.96
C MET A 27 -6.29 11.56 16.13
N ARG A 28 -6.21 10.24 15.87
CA ARG A 28 -6.28 9.22 16.92
C ARG A 28 -5.12 9.28 17.91
N ARG A 29 -3.92 9.66 17.46
CA ARG A 29 -2.74 9.79 18.34
C ARG A 29 -2.95 10.93 19.34
N ILE A 30 -3.52 12.04 18.88
CA ILE A 30 -3.85 13.18 19.74
C ILE A 30 -5.01 12.84 20.70
N LEU A 31 -6.05 12.13 20.24
CA LEU A 31 -7.11 11.60 21.11
C LEU A 31 -6.53 10.72 22.25
N GLN A 32 -5.69 9.74 21.91
CA GLN A 32 -5.04 8.87 22.88
C GLN A 32 -4.16 9.66 23.86
N ALA A 33 -3.43 10.67 23.37
CA ALA A 33 -2.58 11.53 24.19
C ALA A 33 -3.39 12.37 25.19
N LYS A 34 -4.64 12.71 24.86
CA LYS A 34 -5.58 13.43 25.73
C LYS A 34 -6.43 12.53 26.64
N GLY A 35 -6.09 11.24 26.74
CA GLY A 35 -6.71 10.33 27.70
C GLY A 35 -7.95 9.58 27.21
N VAL A 36 -8.17 9.53 25.89
CA VAL A 36 -9.28 8.79 25.27
C VAL A 36 -8.86 7.33 24.99
N GLU A 37 -9.80 6.39 25.20
CA GLU A 37 -9.70 5.01 24.72
C GLU A 37 -10.13 4.97 23.24
N VAL A 38 -9.19 4.71 22.33
CA VAL A 38 -9.45 4.74 20.89
C VAL A 38 -9.55 3.33 20.34
N ILE A 39 -10.72 2.98 19.81
CA ILE A 39 -10.93 1.78 19.00
C ILE A 39 -10.63 2.17 17.55
N HIS A 40 -9.53 1.67 17.01
CA HIS A 40 -9.11 2.02 15.65
C HIS A 40 -9.42 0.88 14.68
N LEU A 41 -10.26 1.14 13.68
CA LEU A 41 -10.62 0.12 12.67
C LEU A 41 -9.73 0.17 11.41
N GLY A 42 -8.82 1.15 11.32
CA GLY A 42 -8.00 1.36 10.13
C GLY A 42 -8.78 2.01 8.99
N HIS A 43 -8.51 1.58 7.77
CA HIS A 43 -9.04 2.15 6.53
C HIS A 43 -10.04 1.21 5.84
N ASN A 44 -10.72 1.67 4.78
CA ASN A 44 -11.68 0.90 4.00
C ASN A 44 -12.76 0.22 4.87
N ARG A 45 -13.64 1.00 5.51
CA ARG A 45 -14.71 0.47 6.38
C ARG A 45 -16.10 0.83 5.90
N SER A 46 -16.99 -0.15 5.82
CA SER A 46 -18.39 0.09 5.47
C SER A 46 -19.10 0.81 6.62
N VAL A 47 -20.21 1.47 6.31
CA VAL A 47 -21.02 2.11 7.36
C VAL A 47 -21.52 1.07 8.36
N GLU A 48 -21.96 -0.09 7.86
CA GLU A 48 -22.44 -1.20 8.68
C GLU A 48 -21.37 -1.71 9.66
N GLU A 49 -20.13 -1.92 9.20
CA GLU A 49 -19.01 -2.31 10.07
C GLU A 49 -18.77 -1.29 11.18
N ILE A 50 -18.79 0.00 10.84
CA ILE A 50 -18.55 1.09 11.79
C ILE A 50 -19.66 1.20 12.82
N VAL A 51 -20.92 1.16 12.39
CA VAL A 51 -22.07 1.29 13.28
C VAL A 51 -22.15 0.10 14.22
N ASN A 52 -22.04 -1.12 13.71
CA ASN A 52 -22.06 -2.33 14.54
C ASN A 52 -20.91 -2.32 15.54
N ALA A 53 -19.70 -1.97 15.11
CA ALA A 53 -18.56 -1.84 16.03
C ALA A 53 -18.79 -0.74 17.08
N SER A 54 -19.33 0.41 16.70
CA SER A 54 -19.60 1.52 17.62
C SER A 54 -20.61 1.14 18.70
N ILE A 55 -21.62 0.35 18.35
CA ILE A 55 -22.64 -0.15 19.27
C ILE A 55 -22.06 -1.22 20.20
N GLN A 56 -21.33 -2.20 19.68
CA GLN A 56 -20.71 -3.24 20.49
C GLN A 56 -19.68 -2.66 21.49
N GLU A 57 -18.95 -1.62 21.09
CA GLU A 57 -17.95 -0.93 21.89
C GLU A 57 -18.50 0.17 22.81
N ASP A 58 -19.79 0.52 22.67
CA ASP A 58 -20.50 1.59 23.40
C ASP A 58 -19.71 2.92 23.44
N VAL A 59 -19.29 3.38 22.25
CA VAL A 59 -18.49 4.60 22.09
C VAL A 59 -19.34 5.87 22.20
N GLN A 60 -18.73 6.99 22.62
CA GLN A 60 -19.41 8.28 22.64
C GLN A 60 -19.29 9.04 21.32
N GLY A 61 -18.24 8.77 20.54
CA GLY A 61 -17.96 9.46 19.29
C GLY A 61 -17.34 8.56 18.24
N ILE A 62 -17.70 8.81 16.98
CA ILE A 62 -17.12 8.23 15.78
C ILE A 62 -16.39 9.33 15.03
N ALA A 63 -15.13 9.10 14.62
CA ALA A 63 -14.38 10.03 13.81
C ALA A 63 -13.94 9.37 12.49
N ILE A 64 -14.39 9.95 11.36
CA ILE A 64 -14.20 9.40 10.03
C ILE A 64 -13.38 10.33 9.13
N SER A 65 -12.39 9.79 8.44
CA SER A 65 -11.80 10.45 7.28
C SER A 65 -12.44 9.97 5.97
N SER A 66 -12.78 10.89 5.07
CA SER A 66 -13.34 10.54 3.74
C SER A 66 -12.80 11.45 2.64
N TYR A 67 -11.91 10.92 1.80
CA TYR A 67 -11.21 11.62 0.72
C TYR A 67 -11.60 11.17 -0.69
N GLN A 68 -12.38 10.10 -0.83
CA GLN A 68 -12.73 9.50 -2.15
C GLN A 68 -14.03 10.03 -2.76
N GLY A 69 -14.70 11.00 -2.12
CA GLY A 69 -16.06 11.38 -2.44
C GLY A 69 -17.12 10.40 -1.90
N GLY A 70 -18.38 10.65 -2.24
CA GLY A 70 -19.56 9.92 -1.71
C GLY A 70 -19.78 10.10 -0.20
N HIS A 71 -19.17 11.13 0.40
CA HIS A 71 -19.21 11.39 1.84
C HIS A 71 -20.61 11.81 2.31
N VAL A 72 -21.38 12.51 1.49
CA VAL A 72 -22.74 12.91 1.86
C VAL A 72 -23.61 11.68 2.11
N GLU A 73 -23.64 10.75 1.16
CA GLU A 73 -24.37 9.49 1.29
C GLU A 73 -23.81 8.63 2.43
N TYR A 74 -22.49 8.57 2.58
CA TYR A 74 -21.82 7.79 3.63
C TYR A 74 -22.20 8.26 5.04
N PHE A 75 -22.11 9.56 5.32
CA PHE A 75 -22.44 10.12 6.64
C PHE A 75 -23.94 10.07 6.92
N LYS A 76 -24.80 10.35 5.93
CA LYS A 76 -26.25 10.23 6.09
C LYS A 76 -26.66 8.80 6.40
N TYR A 77 -26.12 7.83 5.67
CA TYR A 77 -26.40 6.42 5.94
C TYR A 77 -25.94 5.99 7.33
N MET A 78 -24.77 6.48 7.79
CA MET A 78 -24.30 6.22 9.16
C MET A 78 -25.23 6.80 10.21
N TYR A 79 -25.69 8.04 10.00
CA TYR A 79 -26.67 8.68 10.87
C TYR A 79 -27.98 7.90 10.92
N ASP A 80 -28.53 7.51 9.77
CA ASP A 80 -29.77 6.74 9.66
C ASP A 80 -29.65 5.39 10.35
N LEU A 81 -28.57 4.64 10.08
CA LEU A 81 -28.37 3.31 10.66
C LEU A 81 -28.20 3.36 12.19
N LEU A 82 -27.55 4.40 12.73
CA LEU A 82 -27.50 4.63 14.18
C LEU A 82 -28.89 4.92 14.75
N HIS A 83 -29.75 5.65 14.04
CA HIS A 83 -31.12 5.92 14.48
C HIS A 83 -31.99 4.66 14.44
N GLU A 84 -31.89 3.88 13.37
CA GLU A 84 -32.59 2.60 13.19
C GLU A 84 -32.22 1.61 14.31
N GLN A 85 -30.93 1.54 14.67
CA GLN A 85 -30.44 0.71 15.78
C GLN A 85 -30.57 1.38 17.17
N GLN A 86 -31.29 2.50 17.26
CA GLN A 86 -31.57 3.24 18.50
C GLN A 86 -30.31 3.75 19.24
N ALA A 87 -29.19 3.91 18.54
CA ALA A 87 -27.90 4.39 19.02
C ALA A 87 -27.61 5.85 18.63
N SER A 88 -28.65 6.68 18.43
CA SER A 88 -28.55 8.10 18.02
C SER A 88 -27.82 9.04 18.99
N HIS A 89 -27.45 8.55 20.17
CA HIS A 89 -26.65 9.30 21.15
C HIS A 89 -25.15 9.35 20.78
N ILE A 90 -24.69 8.47 19.89
CA ILE A 90 -23.31 8.43 19.42
C ILE A 90 -23.07 9.60 18.47
N LYS A 91 -22.07 10.44 18.77
CA LYS A 91 -21.73 11.62 17.97
C LYS A 91 -20.90 11.23 16.75
N ILE A 92 -21.12 11.92 15.63
CA ILE A 92 -20.42 11.66 14.37
C ILE A 92 -19.57 12.88 14.01
N TYR A 93 -18.27 12.66 13.86
CA TYR A 93 -17.29 13.65 13.43
C TYR A 93 -16.63 13.21 12.13
N GLY A 94 -16.24 14.16 11.29
CA GLY A 94 -15.58 13.83 10.03
C GLY A 94 -14.63 14.89 9.48
N GLY A 95 -13.86 14.50 8.46
CA GLY A 95 -13.03 15.40 7.67
C GLY A 95 -12.60 14.76 6.35
N GLY A 96 -12.39 15.58 5.33
CA GLY A 96 -11.99 15.13 3.99
C GLY A 96 -11.09 16.11 3.25
N GLY A 97 -10.44 17.03 3.98
CA GLY A 97 -9.69 18.12 3.35
C GLY A 97 -10.60 19.00 2.50
N GLY A 98 -10.17 19.34 1.28
CA GLY A 98 -10.96 20.13 0.34
C GLY A 98 -12.04 19.36 -0.44
N VAL A 99 -12.15 18.04 -0.23
CA VAL A 99 -13.13 17.20 -0.94
C VAL A 99 -14.57 17.45 -0.46
N ILE A 100 -14.74 17.81 0.81
CA ILE A 100 -16.04 18.17 1.41
C ILE A 100 -16.16 19.69 1.40
N ILE A 101 -16.98 20.21 0.49
CA ILE A 101 -17.13 21.65 0.29
C ILE A 101 -18.03 22.29 1.37
N PRO A 102 -17.99 23.62 1.58
CA PRO A 102 -18.76 24.28 2.64
C PRO A 102 -20.27 24.01 2.61
N SER A 103 -20.89 24.00 1.43
CA SER A 103 -22.32 23.68 1.28
C SER A 103 -22.67 22.25 1.72
N GLU A 104 -21.83 21.26 1.45
CA GLU A 104 -22.01 19.88 1.93
C GLU A 104 -21.75 19.74 3.43
N ILE A 105 -20.79 20.50 3.97
CA ILE A 105 -20.57 20.58 5.42
C ILE A 105 -21.86 21.06 6.11
N GLN A 106 -22.47 22.13 5.59
CA GLN A 106 -23.73 22.64 6.11
C GLN A 106 -24.86 21.63 5.97
N GLU A 107 -25.00 20.98 4.81
CA GLU A 107 -25.99 19.93 4.58
C GLU A 107 -25.87 18.78 5.59
N LEU A 108 -24.64 18.34 5.87
CA LEU A 108 -24.38 17.27 6.85
C LEU A 108 -24.68 17.71 8.29
N HIS A 109 -24.38 18.96 8.65
CA HIS A 109 -24.72 19.50 9.98
C HIS A 109 -26.24 19.63 10.15
N ASP A 110 -26.94 20.13 9.13
CA ASP A 110 -28.40 20.24 9.11
C ASP A 110 -29.08 18.86 9.20
N TYR A 111 -28.43 17.81 8.67
CA TYR A 111 -28.90 16.43 8.76
C TYR A 111 -28.76 15.83 10.17
N GLY A 112 -27.77 16.30 10.95
CA GLY A 112 -27.53 15.87 12.33
C GLY A 112 -26.11 15.38 12.62
N ILE A 113 -25.18 15.48 11.67
CA ILE A 113 -23.75 15.19 11.91
C ILE A 113 -23.17 16.27 12.84
N SER A 114 -22.40 15.85 13.85
CA SER A 114 -22.01 16.74 14.95
C SER A 114 -21.00 17.81 14.54
N LYS A 115 -19.94 17.44 13.80
CA LYS A 115 -19.03 18.39 13.17
C LYS A 115 -18.23 17.72 12.05
N ILE A 116 -18.13 18.43 10.92
CA ILE A 116 -17.17 18.14 9.85
C ILE A 116 -16.12 19.24 9.88
N PHE A 117 -14.84 18.87 9.96
CA PHE A 117 -13.72 19.81 10.02
C PHE A 117 -13.19 20.11 8.62
N SER A 118 -13.23 21.39 8.25
CA SER A 118 -12.63 21.92 7.02
C SER A 118 -11.12 22.20 7.20
N PRO A 119 -10.36 22.37 6.11
CA PRO A 119 -8.97 22.85 6.19
C PRO A 119 -8.84 24.18 6.94
N GLU A 120 -9.88 25.01 6.89
CA GLU A 120 -9.93 26.31 7.55
C GLU A 120 -10.14 26.18 9.07
N ASP A 121 -10.95 25.22 9.52
CA ASP A 121 -11.02 24.85 10.95
C ASP A 121 -9.64 24.39 11.45
N GLY A 122 -8.93 23.59 10.66
CA GLY A 122 -7.57 23.13 10.99
C GLY A 122 -6.55 24.26 11.16
N ARG A 123 -6.67 25.33 10.36
CA ARG A 123 -5.85 26.55 10.47
C ARG A 123 -6.20 27.35 11.72
N LYS A 124 -7.49 27.56 11.99
CA LYS A 124 -7.98 28.40 13.11
C LYS A 124 -7.84 27.74 14.48
N MET A 125 -8.18 26.46 14.57
CA MET A 125 -8.21 25.71 15.84
C MET A 125 -6.89 25.00 16.12
N GLY A 126 -6.10 24.71 15.08
CA GLY A 126 -5.00 23.75 15.16
C GLY A 126 -5.48 22.31 15.39
N LEU A 127 -4.58 21.34 15.21
CA LEU A 127 -4.90 19.91 15.38
C LEU A 127 -5.39 19.60 16.80
N GLU A 128 -4.72 20.14 17.82
CA GLU A 128 -5.11 19.90 19.22
C GLU A 128 -6.46 20.54 19.57
N GLY A 129 -6.78 21.71 18.99
CA GLY A 129 -8.04 22.40 19.24
C GLY A 129 -9.23 21.66 18.65
N MET A 130 -9.08 21.07 17.46
CA MET A 130 -10.13 20.21 16.87
C MET A 130 -10.42 18.99 17.74
N ILE A 131 -9.38 18.33 18.25
CA ILE A 131 -9.57 17.18 19.16
C ILE A 131 -10.17 17.61 20.49
N GLN A 132 -9.77 18.76 21.04
CA GLN A 132 -10.36 19.28 22.27
C GLN A 132 -11.85 19.54 22.12
N PHE A 133 -12.28 20.09 20.97
CA PHE A 133 -13.70 20.28 20.65
C PHE A 133 -14.47 18.95 20.66
N MET A 134 -13.94 17.91 19.99
CA MET A 134 -14.58 16.58 19.97
C MET A 134 -14.74 15.99 21.38
N ILE A 135 -13.69 16.12 22.19
CA ILE A 135 -13.66 15.62 23.57
C ILE A 135 -14.71 16.35 24.42
N ASP A 136 -14.75 17.68 24.34
CA ASP A 136 -15.66 18.49 25.14
C ASP A 136 -17.12 18.20 24.77
N ASP A 137 -17.44 18.11 23.48
CA ASP A 137 -18.79 17.79 22.99
C ASP A 137 -19.29 16.41 23.46
N CYS A 138 -18.44 15.38 23.44
CA CYS A 138 -18.78 14.05 23.96
C CYS A 138 -18.91 14.00 25.50
N TYR A 139 -18.18 14.84 26.25
CA TYR A 139 -18.27 14.84 27.72
C TYR A 139 -19.63 15.28 28.26
N TYR A 140 -20.33 16.18 27.55
CA TYR A 140 -21.64 16.70 27.97
C TYR A 140 -22.82 15.81 27.55
N THR A 141 -22.56 14.65 26.92
CA THR A 141 -23.61 13.71 26.50
C THR A 141 -23.95 12.73 27.65
N ASN A 142 -25.18 12.75 28.17
CA ASN A 142 -25.60 11.81 29.22
C ASN A 142 -25.47 10.35 28.75
N PRO A 143 -25.12 9.39 29.63
CA PRO A 143 -25.17 7.99 29.27
C PRO A 143 -26.59 7.62 28.80
N PRO A 144 -26.73 6.86 27.71
CA PRO A 144 -28.05 6.46 27.22
C PRO A 144 -28.80 5.65 28.29
N ALA A 145 -30.13 5.77 28.33
CA ALA A 145 -30.94 4.86 29.13
C ALA A 145 -30.78 3.42 28.59
N LEU A 146 -30.93 2.44 29.50
CA LEU A 146 -31.01 1.02 29.12
C LEU A 146 -32.14 0.81 28.10
N PRO A 147 -31.97 -0.07 27.11
CA PRO A 147 -33.03 -0.50 26.21
C PRO A 147 -34.30 -0.91 26.95
N LYS A 148 -35.46 -0.62 26.34
CA LYS A 148 -36.76 -1.03 26.89
C LYS A 148 -36.89 -2.56 26.93
N ASP A 149 -36.34 -3.24 25.92
CA ASP A 149 -36.20 -4.69 25.91
C ASP A 149 -34.97 -5.08 26.73
N ARG A 150 -35.21 -5.77 27.84
CA ARG A 150 -34.17 -6.27 28.75
C ARG A 150 -33.83 -7.73 28.51
N THR A 151 -34.30 -8.31 27.40
CA THR A 151 -33.98 -9.69 27.02
C THR A 151 -32.53 -9.73 26.54
N LEU A 152 -31.70 -10.48 27.27
CA LEU A 152 -30.29 -10.66 26.95
C LEU A 152 -30.14 -11.85 25.99
N THR A 153 -29.88 -11.58 24.72
CA THR A 153 -29.66 -12.56 23.65
C THR A 153 -28.42 -12.17 22.85
N PRO A 154 -27.83 -13.07 22.04
CA PRO A 154 -26.66 -12.73 21.22
C PRO A 154 -26.97 -11.68 20.15
N ALA A 155 -28.25 -11.39 19.88
CA ALA A 155 -28.69 -10.37 18.93
C ALA A 155 -28.83 -8.96 19.55
N ASN A 156 -28.75 -8.82 20.88
CA ASN A 156 -28.96 -7.55 21.57
C ASN A 156 -27.63 -6.89 21.97
N ASP A 157 -26.80 -6.59 20.96
CA ASP A 157 -25.45 -6.02 21.12
C ASP A 157 -25.43 -4.79 22.02
N ARG A 158 -26.43 -3.92 21.89
CA ARG A 158 -26.51 -2.68 22.66
C ARG A 158 -26.68 -2.93 24.15
N LEU A 159 -27.58 -3.82 24.55
CA LEU A 159 -27.79 -4.13 25.98
C LEU A 159 -26.53 -4.76 26.57
N ILE A 160 -25.93 -5.73 25.86
CA ILE A 160 -24.67 -6.37 26.26
C ILE A 160 -23.58 -5.31 26.46
N ALA A 161 -23.38 -4.44 25.46
CA ALA A 161 -22.34 -3.42 25.48
C ALA A 161 -22.49 -2.43 26.63
N GLN A 162 -23.72 -1.96 26.90
CA GLN A 162 -23.99 -1.02 28.00
C GLN A 162 -23.78 -1.65 29.38
N LEU A 163 -24.17 -2.91 29.56
CA LEU A 163 -23.92 -3.63 30.82
C LEU A 163 -22.42 -3.80 31.09
N ILE A 164 -21.64 -4.12 30.05
CA ILE A 164 -20.17 -4.18 30.15
C ILE A 164 -19.59 -2.79 30.47
N THR A 165 -20.09 -1.72 29.83
CA THR A 165 -19.67 -0.33 30.14
C THR A 165 -19.95 0.02 31.60
N CYS A 166 -21.07 -0.44 32.16
CA CYS A 166 -21.40 -0.22 33.57
C CYS A 166 -20.41 -0.95 34.49
N ALA A 167 -20.06 -2.19 34.18
CA ALA A 167 -19.05 -2.95 34.91
C ALA A 167 -17.66 -2.30 34.84
N GLU A 168 -17.25 -1.80 33.67
CA GLU A 168 -15.98 -1.07 33.52
C GLU A 168 -15.92 0.22 34.34
N ASN A 169 -17.08 0.83 34.61
CA ASN A 169 -17.21 2.13 35.23
C ASN A 169 -17.72 2.07 36.68
N GLU A 170 -17.72 0.92 37.38
CA GLU A 170 -18.22 0.83 38.76
C GLU A 170 -17.54 1.79 39.75
N ALA A 171 -16.32 2.23 39.46
CA ALA A 171 -15.61 3.25 40.24
C ALA A 171 -16.06 4.70 39.97
N TYR A 172 -16.99 4.90 39.04
CA TYR A 172 -17.51 6.19 38.56
C TYR A 172 -19.03 6.24 38.74
N GLU A 173 -19.59 7.38 39.14
CA GLU A 173 -21.04 7.51 39.45
C GLU A 173 -21.92 7.20 38.22
N TYR A 174 -22.48 5.99 38.16
CA TYR A 174 -23.56 5.62 37.23
C TYR A 174 -24.93 5.67 37.93
N THR A 175 -26.01 5.72 37.15
CA THR A 175 -27.36 5.79 37.72
C THR A 175 -27.73 4.49 38.47
N LYS A 176 -28.49 4.62 39.57
CA LYS A 176 -28.93 3.48 40.42
C LYS A 176 -29.58 2.33 39.64
N GLU A 177 -30.19 2.64 38.50
CA GLU A 177 -30.85 1.67 37.62
C GLU A 177 -29.87 0.71 36.94
N HIS A 178 -28.73 1.21 36.44
CA HIS A 178 -27.73 0.38 35.78
C HIS A 178 -26.99 -0.52 36.77
N ALA A 179 -26.67 0.01 37.96
CA ALA A 179 -26.08 -0.77 39.04
C ALA A 179 -27.01 -1.90 39.52
N ALA A 180 -28.31 -1.63 39.64
CA ALA A 180 -29.30 -2.66 40.00
C ALA A 180 -29.41 -3.74 38.92
N ALA A 181 -29.39 -3.39 37.64
CA ALA A 181 -29.43 -4.36 36.54
C ALA A 181 -28.17 -5.24 36.48
N LEU A 182 -26.98 -4.67 36.75
CA LEU A 182 -25.74 -5.45 36.82
C LEU A 182 -25.74 -6.42 38.00
N GLU A 183 -26.21 -5.98 39.18
CA GLU A 183 -26.32 -6.88 40.34
C GLU A 183 -27.34 -8.00 40.13
N GLU A 184 -28.49 -7.71 39.52
CA GLU A 184 -29.47 -8.74 39.14
C GLU A 184 -28.84 -9.81 38.21
N ILE A 185 -27.97 -9.39 37.27
CA ILE A 185 -27.23 -10.33 36.41
C ILE A 185 -26.22 -11.13 37.23
N ARG A 186 -25.43 -10.48 38.10
CA ARG A 186 -24.46 -11.16 38.97
C ARG A 186 -25.13 -12.24 39.82
N GLU A 187 -26.23 -11.88 40.49
CA GLU A 187 -27.03 -12.79 41.31
C GLU A 187 -27.59 -13.95 40.46
N SER A 188 -28.17 -13.64 39.28
CA SER A 188 -28.75 -14.68 38.41
C SER A 188 -27.73 -15.64 37.79
N VAL A 189 -26.48 -15.21 37.59
CA VAL A 189 -25.38 -16.05 37.07
C VAL A 189 -24.83 -16.96 38.16
N ILE A 190 -24.80 -16.48 39.41
CA ILE A 190 -24.46 -17.30 40.60
C ILE A 190 -25.54 -18.36 40.85
N GLU A 191 -26.81 -18.03 40.65
CA GLU A 191 -27.94 -18.96 40.83
C GLU A 191 -28.10 -19.97 39.67
N SER A 192 -27.62 -19.65 38.45
CA SER A 192 -27.78 -20.48 37.25
C SER A 192 -26.61 -21.43 36.97
N GLU A 193 -25.92 -21.96 37.99
CA GLU A 193 -24.97 -23.09 37.83
C GLU A 193 -25.68 -24.40 37.40
N THR A 194 -26.47 -24.36 36.33
CA THR A 194 -27.14 -25.53 35.74
C THR A 194 -26.36 -26.05 34.52
N ASP A 195 -25.99 -27.34 34.58
CA ASP A 195 -25.46 -28.34 33.63
C ASP A 195 -24.79 -27.98 32.27
N GLN A 196 -25.04 -26.84 31.62
CA GLN A 196 -24.45 -26.49 30.32
C GLN A 196 -23.37 -25.42 30.48
N LYS A 197 -22.11 -25.85 30.63
CA LYS A 197 -20.95 -24.94 30.76
C LYS A 197 -20.59 -24.33 29.40
N ILE A 198 -21.00 -23.08 29.17
CA ILE A 198 -20.51 -22.29 28.02
C ILE A 198 -18.98 -22.20 28.10
N PRO A 199 -18.22 -22.69 27.10
CA PRO A 199 -16.77 -22.68 27.14
C PRO A 199 -16.17 -21.28 27.04
N VAL A 200 -15.17 -21.00 27.88
CA VAL A 200 -14.34 -19.81 27.82
C VAL A 200 -12.91 -20.21 27.42
N ILE A 201 -12.42 -19.69 26.30
CA ILE A 201 -11.04 -19.86 25.83
C ILE A 201 -10.26 -18.60 26.20
N GLY A 202 -9.19 -18.76 26.95
CA GLY A 202 -8.25 -17.69 27.27
C GLY A 202 -7.04 -17.73 26.36
N ILE A 203 -6.83 -16.71 25.53
CA ILE A 203 -5.67 -16.57 24.66
C ILE A 203 -4.74 -15.51 25.26
N THR A 204 -3.55 -15.94 25.67
CA THR A 204 -2.52 -15.07 26.24
C THR A 204 -1.19 -15.29 25.53
N GLY A 205 -0.19 -14.44 25.80
CA GLY A 205 1.08 -14.51 25.09
C GLY A 205 1.87 -13.22 25.06
N THR A 206 3.10 -13.31 24.57
CA THR A 206 3.99 -12.15 24.48
C THR A 206 3.45 -11.11 23.49
N GLY A 207 3.73 -9.82 23.75
CA GLY A 207 3.38 -8.73 22.84
C GLY A 207 3.89 -8.98 21.41
N GLY A 208 3.04 -8.75 20.41
CA GLY A 208 3.42 -8.92 19.00
C GLY A 208 3.55 -10.36 18.48
N ALA A 209 3.25 -11.37 19.30
CA ALA A 209 3.25 -12.78 18.87
C ALA A 209 2.15 -13.13 17.85
N GLY A 210 1.15 -12.25 17.67
CA GLY A 210 0.05 -12.43 16.74
C GLY A 210 -1.19 -13.09 17.35
N LYS A 211 -1.49 -12.78 18.61
CA LYS A 211 -2.66 -13.26 19.37
C LYS A 211 -3.98 -12.92 18.67
N SER A 212 -4.21 -11.64 18.37
CA SER A 212 -5.43 -11.18 17.69
C SER A 212 -5.56 -11.74 16.28
N SER A 213 -4.46 -11.88 15.53
CA SER A 213 -4.47 -12.56 14.21
C SER A 213 -4.82 -14.05 14.31
N LEU A 214 -4.27 -14.76 15.30
CA LEU A 214 -4.60 -16.16 15.53
C LEU A 214 -6.05 -16.31 16.00
N THR A 215 -6.53 -15.39 16.82
CA THR A 215 -7.92 -15.36 17.30
C THR A 215 -8.89 -15.17 16.14
N ASP A 216 -8.65 -14.23 15.23
CA ASP A 216 -9.43 -14.05 13.99
C ASP A 216 -9.50 -15.35 13.18
N GLU A 217 -8.36 -16.03 12.99
CA GLU A 217 -8.28 -17.30 12.27
C GLU A 217 -9.01 -18.46 12.98
N LEU A 218 -8.99 -18.51 14.32
CA LEU A 218 -9.74 -19.50 15.09
C LEU A 218 -11.25 -19.23 15.02
N VAL A 219 -11.68 -17.98 15.22
CA VAL A 219 -13.09 -17.58 15.11
C VAL A 219 -13.63 -17.87 13.72
N ARG A 220 -12.85 -17.58 12.66
CA ARG A 220 -13.19 -17.97 11.29
C ARG A 220 -13.48 -19.46 11.17
N ARG A 221 -12.60 -20.32 11.70
CA ARG A 221 -12.79 -21.79 11.66
C ARG A 221 -14.01 -22.25 12.46
N PHE A 222 -14.30 -21.63 13.60
CA PHE A 222 -15.54 -21.88 14.34
C PHE A 222 -16.77 -21.57 13.47
N ILE A 223 -16.80 -20.38 12.86
CA ILE A 223 -17.90 -19.89 12.02
C ILE A 223 -18.09 -20.73 10.75
N GLU A 224 -17.00 -21.24 10.16
CA GLU A 224 -16.99 -22.05 8.94
C GLU A 224 -17.35 -23.53 9.20
N HIS A 225 -16.83 -24.14 10.26
CA HIS A 225 -16.99 -25.58 10.53
C HIS A 225 -18.16 -25.91 11.46
N ILE A 226 -18.67 -24.94 12.23
CA ILE A 226 -19.78 -25.15 13.17
C ILE A 226 -20.96 -24.27 12.74
N PRO A 227 -21.99 -24.86 12.12
CA PRO A 227 -23.19 -24.13 11.73
C PRO A 227 -23.84 -23.42 12.93
N ASP A 228 -24.36 -22.21 12.69
CA ASP A 228 -25.15 -21.41 13.64
C ASP A 228 -24.46 -21.01 14.96
N ILE A 229 -23.14 -21.25 15.11
CA ILE A 229 -22.40 -20.86 16.32
C ILE A 229 -22.35 -19.33 16.49
N HIS A 230 -22.61 -18.86 17.71
CA HIS A 230 -22.42 -17.46 18.13
C HIS A 230 -21.18 -17.34 19.03
N VAL A 231 -20.28 -16.44 18.65
CA VAL A 231 -18.98 -16.25 19.30
C VAL A 231 -18.91 -14.87 19.96
N ALA A 232 -18.54 -14.82 21.23
CA ALA A 232 -18.20 -13.56 21.91
C ALA A 232 -16.67 -13.44 22.06
N VAL A 233 -16.10 -12.30 21.69
CA VAL A 233 -14.67 -11.99 21.81
C VAL A 233 -14.47 -10.79 22.73
N LEU A 234 -13.73 -10.98 23.81
CA LEU A 234 -13.34 -9.93 24.76
C LEU A 234 -11.83 -9.74 24.68
N SER A 235 -11.37 -8.70 24.00
CA SER A 235 -9.92 -8.41 23.87
C SER A 235 -9.50 -7.32 24.85
N VAL A 236 -8.30 -7.44 25.42
CA VAL A 236 -7.77 -6.49 26.41
C VAL A 236 -6.46 -5.88 25.94
N ASP A 237 -6.40 -4.55 25.90
CA ASP A 237 -5.21 -3.78 25.52
C ASP A 237 -4.66 -2.92 26.68
N PRO A 238 -3.35 -2.60 26.69
CA PRO A 238 -2.73 -1.84 27.76
C PRO A 238 -3.09 -0.34 27.72
N THR A 239 -3.41 0.23 28.89
CA THR A 239 -3.62 1.68 29.04
C THR A 239 -2.28 2.40 29.28
N LYS A 240 -2.07 3.56 28.64
CA LYS A 240 -0.89 4.38 28.91
C LYS A 240 -1.03 5.10 30.25
N GLN A 241 -0.29 4.65 31.27
CA GLN A 241 -0.34 5.23 32.62
C GLN A 241 -0.12 6.75 32.66
N LYS A 242 0.70 7.31 31.75
CA LYS A 242 1.00 8.75 31.71
C LYS A 242 -0.19 9.60 31.25
N THR A 243 -0.96 9.12 30.27
CA THR A 243 -2.04 9.91 29.64
C THR A 243 -3.43 9.45 30.07
N GLY A 244 -3.56 8.22 30.59
CA GLY A 244 -4.85 7.58 30.87
C GLY A 244 -5.56 7.02 29.64
N GLY A 245 -5.07 7.31 28.42
CA GLY A 245 -5.66 6.84 27.17
C GLY A 245 -5.14 5.47 26.75
N ALA A 246 -5.88 4.78 25.88
CA ALA A 246 -5.54 3.47 25.35
C ALA A 246 -5.73 3.44 23.83
N LEU A 247 -4.93 2.64 23.14
CA LEU A 247 -5.17 2.29 21.73
C LEU A 247 -5.62 0.85 21.74
N LEU A 248 -6.93 0.66 21.56
CA LEU A 248 -7.56 -0.66 21.51
C LEU A 248 -7.43 -1.17 20.08
N GLY A 249 -6.32 -1.86 19.86
CA GLY A 249 -5.77 -2.22 18.56
C GLY A 249 -6.10 -3.62 18.10
N ASP A 250 -6.69 -4.48 18.91
CA ASP A 250 -6.97 -5.86 18.52
C ASP A 250 -8.06 -5.96 17.45
N ARG A 251 -9.10 -5.12 17.52
CA ARG A 251 -10.23 -5.13 16.58
C ARG A 251 -9.82 -4.86 15.12
N ILE A 252 -8.74 -4.11 14.88
CA ILE A 252 -8.25 -3.86 13.51
C ILE A 252 -7.83 -5.15 12.79
N ARG A 253 -7.43 -6.19 13.55
CA ARG A 253 -6.94 -7.48 13.03
C ARG A 253 -8.06 -8.48 12.74
N MET A 254 -9.24 -8.24 13.28
CA MET A 254 -10.38 -9.15 13.26
C MET A 254 -11.27 -8.89 12.03
N ASN A 255 -10.92 -9.51 10.90
CA ASN A 255 -11.76 -9.41 9.69
C ASN A 255 -13.12 -10.09 9.90
N ILE A 256 -13.18 -11.17 10.69
CA ILE A 256 -14.42 -11.92 10.93
C ILE A 256 -15.39 -11.23 11.90
N ALA A 257 -14.96 -10.19 12.61
CA ALA A 257 -15.79 -9.44 13.56
C ALA A 257 -16.95 -8.67 12.90
N ALA A 258 -16.97 -8.56 11.56
CA ALA A 258 -18.11 -8.02 10.82
C ALA A 258 -19.28 -9.03 10.69
N SER A 259 -19.06 -10.30 11.03
CA SER A 259 -20.12 -11.31 10.98
C SER A 259 -21.19 -11.05 12.05
N PRO A 260 -22.49 -11.15 11.74
CA PRO A 260 -23.56 -11.00 12.72
C PRO A 260 -23.55 -12.10 13.80
N ARG A 261 -22.78 -13.17 13.59
CA ARG A 261 -22.57 -14.26 14.56
C ARG A 261 -21.44 -13.99 15.55
N VAL A 262 -20.77 -12.84 15.44
CA VAL A 262 -19.62 -12.48 16.27
C VAL A 262 -19.89 -11.18 17.00
N TYR A 263 -19.83 -11.23 18.33
CA TYR A 263 -19.81 -10.04 19.19
C TYR A 263 -18.38 -9.77 19.63
N MET A 264 -17.87 -8.55 19.49
CA MET A 264 -16.55 -8.18 19.98
C MET A 264 -16.59 -6.92 20.84
N ARG A 265 -15.92 -6.98 22.00
CA ARG A 265 -15.72 -5.84 22.91
C ARG A 265 -14.25 -5.70 23.27
N SER A 266 -13.72 -4.48 23.10
CA SER A 266 -12.33 -4.16 23.40
C SER A 266 -12.23 -3.44 24.75
N LEU A 267 -11.50 -4.01 25.71
CA LEU A 267 -11.35 -3.49 27.06
C LEU A 267 -9.95 -2.91 27.26
N ALA A 268 -9.84 -1.91 28.12
CA ALA A 268 -8.55 -1.38 28.54
C ALA A 268 -8.18 -1.95 29.93
N THR A 269 -6.90 -2.22 30.17
CA THR A 269 -6.40 -2.62 31.51
C THR A 269 -6.67 -1.55 32.58
N ARG A 270 -6.73 -0.26 32.19
CA ARG A 270 -6.93 0.89 33.09
C ARG A 270 -5.93 0.87 34.25
N SER A 271 -6.40 1.10 35.48
CA SER A 271 -5.59 1.12 36.69
C SER A 271 -5.43 -0.26 37.35
N SER A 272 -5.76 -1.37 36.66
CA SER A 272 -5.68 -2.72 37.26
C SER A 272 -4.26 -3.12 37.65
N GLY A 273 -3.24 -2.59 36.98
CA GLY A 273 -1.85 -3.02 37.15
C GLY A 273 -1.57 -4.45 36.67
N HIS A 274 -2.53 -5.05 35.97
CA HIS A 274 -2.54 -6.44 35.52
C HIS A 274 -2.81 -6.53 34.01
N GLU A 275 -2.63 -7.72 33.43
CA GLU A 275 -2.84 -7.99 32.00
C GLU A 275 -4.32 -8.04 31.56
N LEU A 276 -5.23 -8.14 32.53
CA LEU A 276 -6.68 -8.16 32.37
C LEU A 276 -7.33 -6.85 32.87
N SER A 277 -8.50 -6.54 32.33
CA SER A 277 -9.38 -5.51 32.89
C SER A 277 -10.03 -6.00 34.18
N ALA A 278 -10.22 -5.11 35.15
CA ALA A 278 -10.94 -5.42 36.39
C ALA A 278 -12.38 -5.92 36.13
N ALA A 279 -12.99 -5.47 35.02
CA ALA A 279 -14.35 -5.82 34.63
C ALA A 279 -14.45 -7.09 33.77
N ILE A 280 -13.36 -7.81 33.50
CA ILE A 280 -13.39 -8.96 32.59
C ILE A 280 -14.34 -10.07 33.07
N ARG A 281 -14.39 -10.31 34.38
CA ARG A 281 -15.28 -11.34 34.97
C ARG A 281 -16.74 -11.00 34.78
N ASP A 282 -17.10 -9.74 34.97
CA ASP A 282 -18.46 -9.24 34.71
C ASP A 282 -18.78 -9.30 33.22
N GLY A 283 -17.85 -8.91 32.36
CA GLY A 283 -18.00 -9.03 30.90
C GLY A 283 -18.30 -10.46 30.46
N ILE A 284 -17.54 -11.44 30.98
CA ILE A 284 -17.78 -12.88 30.76
C ILE A 284 -19.18 -13.28 31.27
N ALA A 285 -19.58 -12.82 32.45
CA ALA A 285 -20.89 -13.14 33.01
C ALA A 285 -22.05 -12.62 32.14
N VAL A 286 -21.93 -11.39 31.64
CA VAL A 286 -22.92 -10.78 30.73
C VAL A 286 -23.04 -11.60 29.45
N VAL A 287 -21.93 -11.89 28.75
CA VAL A 287 -22.01 -12.66 27.49
C VAL A 287 -22.43 -14.11 27.70
N LYS A 288 -22.10 -14.74 28.84
CA LYS A 288 -22.64 -16.07 29.18
C LYS A 288 -24.16 -16.02 29.30
N LYS A 289 -24.68 -15.04 30.04
CA LYS A 289 -26.13 -14.89 30.23
C LYS A 289 -26.86 -14.54 28.93
N ALA A 290 -26.18 -13.82 28.02
CA ALA A 290 -26.70 -13.54 26.68
C ALA A 290 -26.85 -14.80 25.82
N GLY A 291 -26.27 -15.95 26.20
CA GLY A 291 -26.45 -17.21 25.50
C GLY A 291 -25.53 -17.40 24.29
N PHE A 292 -24.33 -16.81 24.30
CA PHE A 292 -23.30 -17.15 23.31
C PHE A 292 -22.81 -18.59 23.50
N ASP A 293 -22.49 -19.27 22.40
CA ASP A 293 -22.08 -20.67 22.41
C ASP A 293 -20.62 -20.84 22.87
N ILE A 294 -19.78 -19.84 22.62
CA ILE A 294 -18.38 -19.82 22.99
C ILE A 294 -17.87 -18.40 23.25
N ILE A 295 -16.99 -18.26 24.23
CA ILE A 295 -16.39 -16.98 24.61
C ILE A 295 -14.87 -17.10 24.48
N ILE A 296 -14.26 -16.13 23.81
CA ILE A 296 -12.80 -16.02 23.68
C ILE A 296 -12.36 -14.74 24.38
N VAL A 297 -11.38 -14.87 25.25
CA VAL A 297 -10.77 -13.75 25.99
C VAL A 297 -9.32 -13.62 25.54
N GLU A 298 -8.97 -12.51 24.92
CA GLU A 298 -7.60 -12.18 24.56
C GLU A 298 -7.01 -11.22 25.59
N THR A 299 -5.85 -11.54 26.16
CA THR A 299 -5.16 -10.67 27.11
C THR A 299 -4.27 -9.63 26.40
N SER A 300 -3.85 -8.61 27.14
CA SER A 300 -2.76 -7.75 26.68
C SER A 300 -1.44 -8.54 26.58
N GLY A 301 -0.37 -7.96 26.01
CA GLY A 301 0.93 -8.63 25.93
C GLY A 301 1.52 -8.87 27.32
N ILE A 302 1.80 -10.13 27.65
CA ILE A 302 2.16 -10.55 29.01
C ILE A 302 3.68 -10.69 29.20
N GLY A 303 4.13 -10.59 30.45
CA GLY A 303 5.49 -10.92 30.87
C GLY A 303 5.71 -12.42 31.01
N GLN A 304 6.88 -12.82 31.54
CA GLN A 304 7.19 -14.23 31.77
C GLN A 304 6.45 -14.82 32.99
N ALA A 305 6.01 -13.98 33.94
CA ALA A 305 5.50 -14.39 35.25
C ALA A 305 3.98 -14.16 35.43
N ASP A 306 3.24 -13.91 34.35
CA ASP A 306 1.81 -13.63 34.42
C ASP A 306 1.00 -14.84 33.90
N ALA A 307 -0.07 -15.22 34.63
CA ALA A 307 -0.90 -16.38 34.31
C ALA A 307 -2.40 -16.20 34.69
N GLN A 308 -2.88 -14.96 34.80
CA GLN A 308 -4.21 -14.67 35.35
C GLN A 308 -5.34 -15.14 34.44
N VAL A 309 -5.08 -15.33 33.15
CA VAL A 309 -6.05 -15.85 32.19
C VAL A 309 -6.63 -17.21 32.61
N LYS A 310 -5.85 -18.01 33.35
CA LYS A 310 -6.27 -19.33 33.85
C LYS A 310 -7.46 -19.26 34.80
N ASP A 311 -7.55 -18.20 35.61
CA ASP A 311 -8.59 -18.07 36.63
C ASP A 311 -9.97 -17.77 36.03
N ILE A 312 -10.02 -17.41 34.75
CA ILE A 312 -11.25 -17.01 34.03
C ILE A 312 -11.59 -17.93 32.85
N ALA A 313 -10.66 -18.76 32.39
CA ALA A 313 -10.81 -19.60 31.21
C ALA A 313 -10.97 -21.09 31.56
N ASN A 314 -11.73 -21.81 30.73
CA ASN A 314 -11.81 -23.27 30.77
C ASN A 314 -10.66 -23.95 30.01
N VAL A 315 -10.18 -23.29 28.97
CA VAL A 315 -9.05 -23.72 28.13
C VAL A 315 -8.15 -22.51 27.91
N SER A 316 -6.85 -22.70 28.05
CA SER A 316 -5.84 -21.65 27.95
C SER A 316 -4.84 -21.92 26.82
N LEU A 317 -4.64 -20.92 25.96
CA LEU A 317 -3.69 -20.92 24.86
C LEU A 317 -2.57 -19.91 25.15
N TYR A 318 -1.33 -20.37 25.17
CA TYR A 318 -0.15 -19.50 25.24
C TYR A 318 0.47 -19.32 23.86
N VAL A 319 0.47 -18.10 23.35
CA VAL A 319 1.00 -17.74 22.02
C VAL A 319 2.35 -17.07 22.18
N MET A 320 3.36 -17.60 21.49
CA MET A 320 4.72 -17.10 21.48
C MET A 320 5.30 -17.13 20.06
N THR A 321 6.49 -16.55 19.87
CA THR A 321 7.27 -16.66 18.63
C THR A 321 8.49 -17.55 18.87
N SER A 322 9.27 -17.81 17.82
CA SER A 322 10.57 -18.48 17.93
C SER A 322 11.65 -17.65 18.62
N GLU A 323 11.38 -16.37 18.91
CA GLU A 323 12.32 -15.40 19.48
C GLU A 323 12.12 -15.23 21.00
N PHE A 324 12.46 -16.25 21.80
CA PHE A 324 12.41 -16.20 23.28
C PHE A 324 13.78 -16.13 23.95
N GLY A 325 14.85 -15.94 23.18
CA GLY A 325 16.23 -15.90 23.66
C GLY A 325 16.82 -17.29 23.91
N ALA A 326 17.57 -17.45 25.00
CA ALA A 326 18.19 -18.72 25.33
C ALA A 326 17.14 -19.75 25.83
N PRO A 327 17.34 -21.06 25.61
CA PRO A 327 16.41 -22.10 26.08
C PRO A 327 16.10 -22.04 27.59
N SER A 328 17.04 -21.57 28.41
CA SER A 328 16.84 -21.39 29.86
C SER A 328 15.80 -20.32 30.22
N GLN A 329 15.37 -19.48 29.27
CA GLN A 329 14.26 -18.53 29.49
C GLN A 329 12.92 -19.25 29.54
N LEU A 330 12.78 -20.40 28.87
CA LEU A 330 11.54 -21.20 28.90
C LEU A 330 11.23 -21.70 30.31
N GLU A 331 12.25 -21.93 31.14
CA GLU A 331 12.09 -22.32 32.55
C GLU A 331 11.47 -21.22 33.42
N LYS A 332 11.40 -19.98 32.92
CA LYS A 332 10.84 -18.83 33.65
C LYS A 332 9.44 -18.45 33.20
N ILE A 333 8.94 -19.07 32.12
CA ILE A 333 7.64 -18.73 31.56
C ILE A 333 6.59 -19.58 32.28
N GLU A 334 5.86 -18.98 33.21
CA GLU A 334 4.84 -19.67 34.02
C GLU A 334 3.72 -20.27 33.14
N MET A 335 3.36 -19.60 32.04
CA MET A 335 2.32 -20.12 31.14
C MET A 335 2.68 -21.47 30.49
N ILE A 336 3.96 -21.89 30.45
CA ILE A 336 4.31 -23.24 29.97
C ILE A 336 3.82 -24.33 30.95
N ASP A 337 3.74 -24.00 32.24
CA ASP A 337 3.21 -24.91 33.26
C ASP A 337 1.68 -25.03 33.21
N TYR A 338 0.99 -23.96 32.79
CA TYR A 338 -0.45 -23.85 32.93
C TYR A 338 -1.24 -23.94 31.63
N ALA A 339 -0.65 -23.66 30.47
CA ALA A 339 -1.35 -23.66 29.20
C ALA A 339 -1.78 -25.08 28.78
N ASP A 340 -3.03 -25.22 28.34
CA ASP A 340 -3.51 -26.45 27.72
C ASP A 340 -2.92 -26.64 26.31
N PHE A 341 -2.70 -25.51 25.62
CA PHE A 341 -2.14 -25.45 24.27
C PHE A 341 -1.08 -24.37 24.20
N ILE A 342 0.07 -24.68 23.59
CA ILE A 342 1.10 -23.68 23.30
C ILE A 342 1.24 -23.53 21.79
N VAL A 343 1.22 -22.28 21.34
CA VAL A 343 1.28 -21.94 19.92
C VAL A 343 2.54 -21.14 19.66
N ILE A 344 3.43 -21.69 18.85
CA ILE A 344 4.58 -20.98 18.29
C ILE A 344 4.11 -20.41 16.96
N ASN A 345 3.61 -19.18 17.02
CA ASN A 345 3.13 -18.46 15.86
C ASN A 345 4.30 -17.79 15.12
N LYS A 346 4.04 -17.34 13.88
CA LYS A 346 5.09 -16.88 12.94
C LYS A 346 6.08 -18.01 12.64
N PHE A 347 5.55 -19.21 12.45
CA PHE A 347 6.34 -20.44 12.31
C PHE A 347 7.22 -20.46 11.06
N GLU A 348 6.95 -19.60 10.07
CA GLU A 348 7.78 -19.36 8.89
C GLU A 348 9.17 -18.80 9.21
N LYS A 349 9.35 -18.22 10.41
CA LYS A 349 10.64 -17.65 10.81
C LYS A 349 11.71 -18.72 10.99
N LYS A 350 12.96 -18.34 10.73
CA LYS A 350 14.12 -19.19 10.96
C LYS A 350 14.22 -19.60 12.43
N GLY A 351 14.46 -20.88 12.68
CA GLY A 351 14.60 -21.43 14.03
C GLY A 351 13.29 -21.86 14.71
N SER A 352 12.13 -21.69 14.06
CA SER A 352 10.82 -22.08 14.61
C SER A 352 10.69 -23.58 14.91
N GLU A 353 11.30 -24.45 14.09
CA GLU A 353 11.32 -25.89 14.38
C GLU A 353 12.13 -26.23 15.65
N ASP A 354 13.27 -25.59 15.83
CA ASP A 354 14.11 -25.78 17.01
C ASP A 354 13.44 -25.20 18.26
N ALA A 355 12.82 -24.02 18.12
CA ALA A 355 11.94 -23.43 19.13
C ALA A 355 10.85 -24.41 19.55
N LYS A 356 10.15 -25.05 18.60
CA LYS A 356 9.14 -26.07 18.88
C LYS A 356 9.69 -27.23 19.68
N LYS A 357 10.81 -27.81 19.27
CA LYS A 357 11.45 -28.92 20.00
C LYS A 357 11.87 -28.50 21.41
N GLN A 358 12.36 -27.28 21.59
CA GLN A 358 12.78 -26.76 22.91
C GLN A 358 11.57 -26.56 23.83
N VAL A 359 10.49 -25.97 23.33
CA VAL A 359 9.24 -25.78 24.08
C VAL A 359 8.60 -27.13 24.40
N GLN A 360 8.57 -28.09 23.46
CA GLN A 360 8.09 -29.45 23.71
C GLN A 360 8.87 -30.14 24.83
N ARG A 361 10.21 -30.01 24.85
CA ARG A 361 11.04 -30.57 25.92
C ARG A 361 10.78 -29.88 27.26
N GLN A 362 10.59 -28.56 27.26
CA GLN A 362 10.30 -27.84 28.49
C GLN A 362 8.93 -28.23 29.04
N TYR A 363 7.90 -28.25 28.19
CA TYR A 363 6.56 -28.72 28.56
C TYR A 363 6.60 -30.14 29.10
N GLN A 364 7.29 -31.06 28.43
CA GLN A 364 7.45 -32.44 28.91
C GLN A 364 8.06 -32.51 30.31
N ARG A 365 9.08 -31.69 30.60
CA ARG A 365 9.73 -31.63 31.93
C ARG A 365 8.79 -31.09 32.99
N ASN A 366 8.11 -29.98 32.70
CA ASN A 366 7.21 -29.30 33.62
C ASN A 366 6.04 -30.20 34.03
N HIS A 367 5.53 -30.99 33.09
CA HIS A 367 4.41 -31.93 33.30
C HIS A 367 4.85 -33.37 33.63
N GLN A 368 6.15 -33.64 33.78
CA GLN A 368 6.73 -34.97 34.07
C GLN A 368 6.34 -36.09 33.08
N LEU A 369 6.08 -35.75 31.82
CA LEU A 369 5.60 -36.68 30.78
C LEU A 369 6.73 -37.39 30.02
N PHE A 370 7.75 -37.88 30.74
CA PHE A 370 8.98 -38.43 30.14
C PHE A 370 8.77 -39.70 29.31
N GLU A 371 7.69 -40.43 29.56
CA GLU A 371 7.32 -41.66 28.82
C GLU A 371 6.61 -41.37 27.49
N ASN A 372 6.10 -40.15 27.30
CA ASN A 372 5.39 -39.74 26.09
C ASN A 372 6.37 -39.22 25.02
N ASN A 373 6.00 -39.34 23.75
CA ASN A 373 6.80 -38.78 22.66
C ASN A 373 6.65 -37.25 22.63
N LEU A 374 7.73 -36.51 22.33
CA LEU A 374 7.69 -35.05 22.17
C LEU A 374 6.68 -34.61 21.11
N SER A 375 6.44 -35.42 20.08
CA SER A 375 5.46 -35.12 19.03
C SER A 375 4.00 -35.13 19.51
N THR A 376 3.70 -35.69 20.69
CA THR A 376 2.35 -35.71 21.26
C THR A 376 2.08 -34.57 22.24
N MET A 377 3.09 -33.74 22.55
CA MET A 377 2.90 -32.56 23.40
C MET A 377 2.00 -31.55 22.67
N PRO A 378 1.12 -30.81 23.37
CA PRO A 378 0.14 -29.89 22.77
C PRO A 378 0.80 -28.57 22.33
N ILE A 379 1.85 -28.69 21.52
CA ILE A 379 2.67 -27.58 21.02
C ILE A 379 2.52 -27.52 19.50
N TYR A 380 2.00 -26.40 19.01
CA TYR A 380 1.62 -26.20 17.61
C TYR A 380 2.50 -25.12 16.99
N GLY A 381 2.84 -25.31 15.72
CA GLY A 381 3.48 -24.27 14.91
C GLY A 381 2.42 -23.70 13.99
N THR A 382 2.18 -22.39 14.03
CA THR A 382 1.14 -21.73 13.23
C THR A 382 1.68 -20.55 12.45
N ILE A 383 1.05 -20.27 11.31
CA ILE A 383 1.31 -19.08 10.50
C ILE A 383 -0.02 -18.35 10.35
N ALA A 384 -0.43 -17.60 11.36
CA ALA A 384 -1.74 -16.91 11.34
C ALA A 384 -1.86 -15.87 10.20
N SER A 385 -0.74 -15.38 9.65
CA SER A 385 -0.70 -14.51 8.46
C SER A 385 -1.01 -15.25 7.16
N GLN A 386 -0.90 -16.58 7.14
CA GLN A 386 -1.16 -17.41 5.97
C GLN A 386 -2.62 -17.87 6.00
N PHE A 387 -3.36 -17.53 4.95
CA PHE A 387 -4.73 -18.00 4.80
C PHE A 387 -4.80 -19.53 4.73
N ASN A 388 -5.73 -20.12 5.48
CA ASN A 388 -5.93 -21.55 5.58
C ASN A 388 -4.60 -22.30 5.88
N ASP A 389 -3.86 -21.82 6.89
CA ASP A 389 -2.66 -22.48 7.41
C ASP A 389 -2.98 -23.85 8.03
N GLY A 390 -2.27 -24.88 7.58
CA GLY A 390 -2.40 -26.24 8.08
C GLY A 390 -2.08 -26.36 9.58
N GLY A 391 -1.14 -25.56 10.10
CA GLY A 391 -0.83 -25.53 11.54
C GLY A 391 -2.02 -25.11 12.39
N THR A 392 -2.68 -24.02 11.96
CA THR A 392 -3.86 -23.47 12.62
C THR A 392 -5.07 -24.40 12.49
N ASN A 393 -5.21 -25.13 11.38
CA ASN A 393 -6.24 -26.16 11.20
C ASN A 393 -6.09 -27.28 12.24
N ILE A 394 -4.86 -27.80 12.42
CA ILE A 394 -4.58 -28.86 13.39
C ILE A 394 -4.84 -28.36 14.82
N LEU A 395 -4.39 -27.15 15.16
CA LEU A 395 -4.69 -26.52 16.46
C LEU A 395 -6.20 -26.45 16.70
N PHE A 396 -6.98 -26.02 15.70
CA PHE A 396 -8.43 -25.92 15.80
C PHE A 396 -9.10 -27.28 16.02
N GLU A 397 -8.70 -28.32 15.28
CA GLU A 397 -9.23 -29.68 15.44
C GLU A 397 -9.02 -30.21 16.87
N ASP A 398 -7.78 -30.09 17.38
CA ASP A 398 -7.44 -30.56 18.72
C ASP A 398 -8.10 -29.70 19.82
N LEU A 399 -8.25 -28.39 19.59
CA LEU A 399 -8.98 -27.49 20.47
C LEU A 399 -10.46 -27.89 20.58
N VAL A 400 -11.16 -28.13 19.46
CA VAL A 400 -12.57 -28.58 19.48
C VAL A 400 -12.70 -29.92 20.21
N LYS A 401 -11.79 -30.86 19.95
CA LYS A 401 -11.76 -32.16 20.63
C LYS A 401 -11.54 -32.01 22.15
N HIS A 402 -10.66 -31.11 22.55
CA HIS A 402 -10.43 -30.83 23.97
C HIS A 402 -11.67 -30.19 24.62
N LEU A 403 -12.34 -29.27 23.94
CA LEU A 403 -13.59 -28.65 24.40
C LEU A 403 -14.73 -29.67 24.56
N GLN A 404 -14.82 -30.68 23.68
CA GLN A 404 -15.76 -31.80 23.86
C GLN A 404 -15.48 -32.56 25.16
N GLN A 405 -14.21 -32.75 25.51
CA GLN A 405 -13.82 -33.51 26.69
C GLN A 405 -14.01 -32.72 27.99
N THR A 406 -13.64 -31.44 28.00
CA THR A 406 -13.67 -30.59 29.21
C THR A 406 -15.01 -29.90 29.43
N CYS A 407 -15.65 -29.43 28.36
CA CYS A 407 -16.89 -28.65 28.41
C CYS A 407 -18.12 -29.42 27.89
N ARG A 408 -17.96 -30.67 27.43
CA ARG A 408 -19.06 -31.53 26.93
C ARG A 408 -19.84 -30.94 25.75
N THR A 409 -19.15 -30.21 24.86
CA THR A 409 -19.76 -29.69 23.63
C THR A 409 -20.11 -30.81 22.64
N SER A 410 -21.13 -30.60 21.79
CA SER A 410 -21.59 -31.56 20.78
C SER A 410 -21.03 -31.31 19.38
N TRP A 411 -20.02 -30.45 19.26
CA TRP A 411 -19.45 -30.04 17.98
C TRP A 411 -18.62 -31.16 17.37
N HIS A 412 -18.64 -31.32 16.04
CA HIS A 412 -17.82 -32.31 15.35
C HIS A 412 -17.12 -31.66 14.16
N VAL A 413 -15.82 -31.93 13.99
CA VAL A 413 -15.00 -31.39 12.90
C VAL A 413 -14.30 -32.56 12.21
N GLU A 414 -14.30 -32.57 10.88
CA GLU A 414 -13.57 -33.57 10.10
C GLU A 414 -12.05 -33.37 10.23
N LYS A 415 -11.30 -34.46 10.25
CA LYS A 415 -9.83 -34.40 10.30
C LYS A 415 -9.27 -33.92 8.98
N SER A 416 -8.43 -32.89 9.00
CA SER A 416 -7.71 -32.44 7.81
C SER A 416 -6.65 -33.46 7.35
N SER A 417 -6.31 -33.41 6.06
CA SER A 417 -5.30 -34.27 5.43
C SER A 417 -3.87 -33.75 5.61
N GLU A 418 -3.70 -32.45 5.90
CA GLU A 418 -2.41 -31.78 6.07
C GLU A 418 -1.89 -31.93 7.50
N ARG A 419 -0.60 -32.26 7.67
CA ARG A 419 -0.01 -32.63 8.98
C ARG A 419 1.02 -31.66 9.54
N VAL A 420 1.43 -30.64 8.79
CA VAL A 420 2.51 -29.71 9.18
C VAL A 420 2.18 -28.30 8.70
N SER A 421 2.50 -27.27 9.50
CA SER A 421 2.51 -25.88 9.04
C SER A 421 3.74 -25.67 8.17
N GLU A 422 3.51 -25.56 6.87
CA GLU A 422 4.53 -25.17 5.90
C GLU A 422 4.07 -23.91 5.20
N LYS A 423 5.04 -23.03 4.88
CA LYS A 423 4.76 -21.82 4.14
C LYS A 423 4.37 -22.18 2.70
N LYS A 424 3.12 -21.92 2.31
CA LYS A 424 2.60 -22.24 0.97
C LYS A 424 3.34 -21.49 -0.13
N TYR A 425 3.74 -20.24 0.13
CA TYR A 425 4.46 -19.40 -0.83
C TYR A 425 5.66 -18.73 -0.16
N THR A 426 6.88 -19.19 -0.48
CA THR A 426 8.09 -18.48 -0.05
C THR A 426 8.42 -17.42 -1.10
N ILE A 427 8.19 -16.13 -0.79
CA ILE A 427 8.46 -15.01 -1.70
C ILE A 427 9.98 -14.80 -1.85
N ILE A 428 10.67 -14.53 -0.74
CA ILE A 428 12.12 -14.44 -0.69
C ILE A 428 12.64 -15.57 0.23
N PRO A 429 13.44 -16.50 -0.31
CA PRO A 429 14.13 -17.52 0.49
C PRO A 429 15.01 -16.93 1.60
N ASN A 430 15.12 -17.62 2.73
CA ASN A 430 15.86 -17.15 3.91
C ASN A 430 17.36 -16.91 3.64
N ASP A 431 17.96 -17.65 2.71
CA ASP A 431 19.34 -17.48 2.26
C ASP A 431 19.56 -16.22 1.41
N GLN A 432 18.49 -15.65 0.86
CA GLN A 432 18.52 -14.44 0.01
C GLN A 432 18.09 -13.17 0.76
N GLN A 433 17.83 -13.25 2.08
CA GLN A 433 17.35 -12.10 2.88
C GLN A 433 18.32 -10.91 2.90
N GLN A 434 19.61 -11.11 2.63
CA GLN A 434 20.63 -10.06 2.67
C GLN A 434 20.85 -9.33 1.33
N TYR A 435 19.94 -9.49 0.37
CA TYR A 435 20.04 -8.93 -0.97
C TYR A 435 20.30 -7.41 -1.01
N LEU A 436 19.67 -6.64 -0.10
CA LEU A 436 19.86 -5.19 0.00
C LEU A 436 21.28 -4.82 0.46
N GLN A 437 21.87 -5.59 1.39
CA GLN A 437 23.25 -5.36 1.81
C GLN A 437 24.24 -5.68 0.67
N GLU A 438 23.99 -6.72 -0.11
CA GLU A 438 24.78 -7.04 -1.31
C GLU A 438 24.69 -5.93 -2.37
N ILE A 439 23.50 -5.35 -2.56
CA ILE A 439 23.28 -4.20 -3.43
C ILE A 439 24.09 -2.99 -2.97
N VAL A 440 24.02 -2.66 -1.68
CA VAL A 440 24.82 -1.57 -1.08
C VAL A 440 26.31 -1.80 -1.31
N ASN A 441 26.78 -3.03 -1.09
CA ASN A 441 28.18 -3.39 -1.31
C ASN A 441 28.57 -3.27 -2.79
N SER A 442 27.69 -3.64 -3.71
CA SER A 442 27.93 -3.52 -5.16
C SER A 442 28.12 -2.06 -5.57
N VAL A 443 27.20 -1.16 -5.19
CA VAL A 443 27.26 0.27 -5.55
C VAL A 443 28.47 0.96 -4.89
N ARG A 444 28.72 0.74 -3.60
CA ARG A 444 29.90 1.30 -2.93
C ARG A 444 31.21 0.75 -3.49
N SER A 445 31.24 -0.51 -3.95
CA SER A 445 32.42 -1.09 -4.60
C SER A 445 32.66 -0.49 -5.98
N TYR A 446 31.59 -0.25 -6.75
CA TYR A 446 31.67 0.45 -8.02
C TYR A 446 32.35 1.81 -7.86
N HIS A 447 31.88 2.67 -6.94
CA HIS A 447 32.47 3.98 -6.71
C HIS A 447 33.92 3.93 -6.22
N ARG A 448 34.25 3.01 -5.29
CA ARG A 448 35.63 2.81 -4.83
C ARG A 448 36.55 2.42 -5.98
N ASN A 449 36.12 1.50 -6.84
CA ASN A 449 36.89 1.07 -8.00
C ASN A 449 37.03 2.21 -9.02
N THR A 450 35.96 2.99 -9.25
CA THR A 450 36.00 4.21 -10.07
C THR A 450 37.04 5.19 -9.55
N ASP A 451 37.05 5.50 -8.25
CA ASP A 451 38.02 6.44 -7.68
C ASP A 451 39.47 5.94 -7.82
N VAL A 452 39.72 4.63 -7.65
CA VAL A 452 41.05 4.05 -7.92
C VAL A 452 41.46 4.26 -9.38
N GLN A 453 40.56 4.02 -10.33
CA GLN A 453 40.84 4.22 -11.76
C GLN A 453 41.03 5.71 -12.11
N VAL A 454 40.23 6.61 -11.53
CA VAL A 454 40.35 8.07 -11.68
C VAL A 454 41.71 8.55 -11.19
N GLN A 455 42.14 8.16 -10.00
CA GLN A 455 43.44 8.57 -9.45
C GLN A 455 44.61 7.98 -10.24
N THR A 456 44.45 6.75 -10.76
CA THR A 456 45.44 6.09 -11.62
C THR A 456 45.59 6.83 -12.95
N ALA A 457 44.48 7.15 -13.61
CA ALA A 457 44.47 7.90 -14.86
C ALA A 457 45.03 9.31 -14.70
N ARG A 458 44.77 9.96 -13.56
CA ARG A 458 45.37 11.26 -13.24
C ARG A 458 46.87 11.23 -13.13
N LYS A 459 47.41 10.25 -12.41
CA LYS A 459 48.87 10.07 -12.30
C LYS A 459 49.47 9.76 -13.66
N PHE A 460 48.80 8.93 -14.47
CA PHE A 460 49.21 8.64 -15.84
C PHE A 460 49.28 9.92 -16.70
N TYR A 461 48.23 10.75 -16.69
CA TYR A 461 48.19 12.04 -17.40
C TYR A 461 49.28 13.01 -16.93
N GLN A 462 49.46 13.15 -15.62
CA GLN A 462 50.50 14.03 -15.03
C GLN A 462 51.92 13.60 -15.44
N LEU A 463 52.18 12.30 -15.56
CA LEU A 463 53.48 11.78 -15.99
C LEU A 463 53.73 12.04 -17.49
N GLU A 464 52.69 12.04 -18.32
CA GLU A 464 52.82 12.47 -19.73
C GLU A 464 53.21 13.94 -19.83
N GLY A 465 52.49 14.82 -19.13
CA GLY A 465 52.85 16.24 -19.11
C GLY A 465 54.24 16.51 -18.53
N ALA A 466 54.65 15.79 -17.47
CA ALA A 466 55.99 15.92 -16.92
C ALA A 466 57.09 15.45 -17.89
N LEU A 467 56.84 14.38 -18.65
CA LEU A 467 57.79 13.86 -19.64
C LEU A 467 58.05 14.86 -20.79
N GLU A 468 57.07 15.71 -21.12
CA GLU A 468 57.22 16.74 -22.15
C GLU A 468 58.15 17.89 -21.72
N GLU A 469 58.21 18.19 -20.42
CA GLU A 469 58.99 19.32 -19.88
C GLU A 469 60.41 18.92 -19.40
N VAL A 470 60.65 17.64 -19.14
CA VAL A 470 61.91 17.17 -18.55
C VAL A 470 63.00 16.98 -19.60
N GLU A 471 64.14 17.64 -19.42
CA GLU A 471 65.25 17.59 -20.38
C GLU A 471 66.25 16.44 -20.12
N THR A 472 66.45 16.04 -18.85
CA THR A 472 67.47 15.05 -18.48
C THR A 472 67.01 13.61 -18.77
N GLU A 473 67.84 12.84 -19.48
CA GLU A 473 67.54 11.46 -19.88
C GLU A 473 67.31 10.51 -18.70
N THR A 474 68.00 10.70 -17.57
CA THR A 474 67.80 9.90 -16.35
C THR A 474 66.39 10.08 -15.79
N ALA A 475 65.94 11.33 -15.65
CA ALA A 475 64.58 11.62 -15.19
C ALA A 475 63.52 11.15 -16.20
N LYS A 476 63.76 11.27 -17.52
CA LYS A 476 62.86 10.71 -18.53
C LYS A 476 62.68 9.19 -18.41
N GLN A 477 63.76 8.45 -18.16
CA GLN A 477 63.69 7.00 -17.97
C GLN A 477 62.87 6.63 -16.74
N GLU A 478 63.12 7.27 -15.59
CA GLU A 478 62.38 7.04 -14.35
C GLU A 478 60.88 7.36 -14.50
N LEU A 479 60.56 8.50 -15.12
CA LEU A 479 59.17 8.91 -15.38
C LEU A 479 58.47 7.99 -16.38
N THR A 480 59.19 7.48 -17.39
CA THR A 480 58.64 6.51 -18.35
C THR A 480 58.28 5.19 -17.67
N GLN A 481 59.14 4.69 -16.77
CA GLN A 481 58.85 3.49 -15.99
C GLN A 481 57.63 3.68 -15.08
N LEU A 482 57.50 4.84 -14.44
CA LEU A 482 56.31 5.18 -13.64
C LEU A 482 55.06 5.29 -14.51
N LYS A 483 55.17 5.88 -15.71
CA LYS A 483 54.07 5.99 -16.67
C LYS A 483 53.57 4.62 -17.07
N GLU A 484 54.45 3.72 -17.49
CA GLU A 484 54.10 2.34 -17.86
C GLU A 484 53.47 1.57 -16.69
N LYS A 485 53.95 1.80 -15.46
CA LYS A 485 53.36 1.21 -14.26
C LYS A 485 51.90 1.62 -14.09
N TYR A 486 51.59 2.92 -14.18
CA TYR A 486 50.21 3.40 -14.02
C TYR A 486 49.33 3.03 -15.22
N GLN A 487 49.87 3.02 -16.43
CA GLN A 487 49.15 2.55 -17.62
C GLN A 487 48.70 1.10 -17.46
N LYS A 488 49.55 0.21 -16.93
CA LYS A 488 49.22 -1.20 -16.66
C LYS A 488 48.21 -1.40 -15.51
N GLN A 489 48.00 -0.39 -14.67
CA GLN A 489 47.01 -0.42 -13.58
C GLN A 489 45.62 0.03 -14.02
N LEU A 490 45.49 0.64 -15.21
CA LEU A 490 44.20 0.95 -15.79
C LEU A 490 43.49 -0.32 -16.25
N THR A 491 42.19 -0.41 -15.99
CA THR A 491 41.36 -1.51 -16.50
C THR A 491 41.16 -1.36 -18.01
N ALA A 492 40.85 -2.48 -18.69
CA ALA A 492 40.52 -2.47 -20.12
C ALA A 492 39.38 -1.50 -20.44
N GLU A 493 38.34 -1.45 -19.60
CA GLU A 493 37.24 -0.49 -19.73
C GLU A 493 37.70 0.97 -19.60
N SER A 494 38.61 1.28 -18.67
CA SER A 494 39.14 2.63 -18.50
C SER A 494 39.95 3.07 -19.71
N VAL A 495 40.80 2.18 -20.25
CA VAL A 495 41.57 2.44 -21.47
C VAL A 495 40.63 2.69 -22.64
N GLU A 496 39.64 1.83 -22.85
CA GLU A 496 38.64 1.98 -23.93
C GLU A 496 37.88 3.31 -23.82
N LYS A 497 37.44 3.69 -22.61
CA LYS A 497 36.75 4.96 -22.36
C LYS A 497 37.62 6.16 -22.72
N LEU A 498 38.90 6.16 -22.32
CA LEU A 498 39.83 7.24 -22.63
C LEU A 498 40.13 7.33 -24.14
N GLU A 499 40.36 6.21 -24.81
CA GLU A 499 40.61 6.16 -26.26
C GLU A 499 39.38 6.61 -27.07
N ASN A 500 38.17 6.34 -26.58
CA ASN A 500 36.93 6.71 -27.26
C ASN A 500 36.46 8.14 -26.93
N TRP A 501 36.98 8.80 -25.89
CA TRP A 501 36.59 10.16 -25.51
C TRP A 501 36.77 11.19 -26.65
N PRO A 502 37.90 11.23 -27.39
CA PRO A 502 38.04 12.13 -28.55
C PRO A 502 37.01 11.85 -29.65
N LYS A 503 36.71 10.56 -29.92
CA LYS A 503 35.72 10.16 -30.93
C LYS A 503 34.32 10.63 -30.53
N LEU A 504 33.96 10.46 -29.25
CA LEU A 504 32.71 10.92 -28.68
C LEU A 504 32.56 12.44 -28.82
N LYS A 505 33.60 13.21 -28.45
CA LYS A 505 33.63 14.68 -28.65
C LYS A 505 33.42 15.07 -30.10
N SER A 506 34.05 14.36 -31.04
CA SER A 506 33.87 14.61 -32.48
C SER A 506 32.46 14.30 -32.94
N GLN A 507 31.87 13.19 -32.49
CA GLN A 507 30.53 12.75 -32.87
C GLN A 507 29.47 13.77 -32.43
N TYR A 508 29.52 14.24 -31.17
CA TYR A 508 28.55 15.21 -30.65
C TYR A 508 28.76 16.65 -31.14
N ARG A 509 29.84 16.93 -31.88
CA ARG A 509 30.07 18.22 -32.57
C ARG A 509 29.50 18.27 -33.99
N GLN A 510 29.06 17.13 -34.53
CA GLN A 510 28.43 17.07 -35.85
C GLN A 510 27.05 17.76 -35.85
N GLU A 511 26.51 18.07 -37.04
CA GLU A 511 25.16 18.66 -37.15
C GLU A 511 24.07 17.59 -36.98
N GLU A 512 24.32 16.37 -37.44
CA GLU A 512 23.39 15.24 -37.37
C GLU A 512 24.09 13.98 -36.87
N LEU A 513 23.36 13.16 -36.12
CA LEU A 513 23.72 11.79 -35.80
C LEU A 513 22.78 10.81 -36.50
N ILE A 514 23.36 9.89 -37.27
CA ILE A 514 22.62 8.78 -37.89
C ILE A 514 22.70 7.58 -36.95
N THR A 515 21.56 7.20 -36.39
CA THR A 515 21.44 5.99 -35.58
C THR A 515 20.65 4.93 -36.35
N LYS A 516 21.16 3.70 -36.40
CA LYS A 516 20.43 2.56 -36.94
C LYS A 516 19.68 1.87 -35.81
N ILE A 517 18.36 2.00 -35.79
CA ILE A 517 17.50 1.26 -34.86
C ILE A 517 16.75 0.22 -35.68
N ARG A 518 17.11 -1.05 -35.48
CA ARG A 518 16.66 -2.18 -36.32
C ARG A 518 16.99 -1.91 -37.81
N ASN A 519 16.00 -1.91 -38.69
CA ASN A 519 16.15 -1.65 -40.13
C ASN A 519 15.84 -0.20 -40.54
N LYS A 520 15.71 0.74 -39.58
CA LYS A 520 15.42 2.15 -39.86
C LYS A 520 16.61 3.04 -39.48
N GLU A 521 17.00 3.92 -40.40
CA GLU A 521 17.95 5.01 -40.13
C GLU A 521 17.19 6.21 -39.56
N ILE A 522 17.56 6.61 -38.35
CA ILE A 522 17.00 7.79 -37.68
C ILE A 522 18.08 8.86 -37.66
N LYS A 523 17.85 9.92 -38.42
CA LYS A 523 18.67 11.13 -38.41
C LYS A 523 18.20 12.04 -37.28
N THR A 524 19.10 12.32 -36.34
CA THR A 524 18.84 13.21 -35.22
C THR A 524 19.70 14.44 -35.34
N SER A 525 19.10 15.61 -35.48
CA SER A 525 19.85 16.89 -35.43
C SER A 525 20.39 17.10 -34.01
N LEU A 526 21.68 17.39 -33.89
CA LEU A 526 22.38 17.55 -32.61
C LEU A 526 22.38 18.99 -32.09
N GLN A 527 21.90 19.94 -32.89
CA GLN A 527 21.87 21.36 -32.56
C GLN A 527 20.47 21.94 -32.80
N VAL A 528 20.15 23.00 -32.07
CA VAL A 528 18.91 23.75 -32.20
C VAL A 528 19.25 25.23 -32.36
N ASP A 529 18.75 25.85 -33.42
CA ASP A 529 18.92 27.29 -33.67
C ASP A 529 17.94 28.10 -32.81
N THR A 530 18.45 29.13 -32.16
CA THR A 530 17.65 30.13 -31.44
C THR A 530 17.25 31.29 -32.35
N LEU A 531 16.28 32.10 -31.92
CA LEU A 531 15.89 33.33 -32.65
C LEU A 531 17.05 34.33 -32.81
N SER A 532 18.04 34.30 -31.91
CA SER A 532 19.24 35.14 -32.00
C SER A 532 20.32 34.57 -32.94
N GLY A 533 20.08 33.40 -33.55
CA GLY A 533 21.04 32.72 -34.43
C GLY A 533 22.11 31.91 -33.69
N LEU A 534 22.00 31.74 -32.37
CA LEU A 534 22.88 30.84 -31.61
C LEU A 534 22.51 29.38 -31.86
N ARG A 535 23.52 28.54 -32.07
CA ARG A 535 23.39 27.08 -32.20
C ARG A 535 23.59 26.41 -30.84
N ILE A 536 22.51 25.93 -30.24
CA ILE A 536 22.55 25.28 -28.93
C ILE A 536 22.67 23.77 -29.12
N PRO A 537 23.66 23.09 -28.50
CA PRO A 537 23.77 21.65 -28.58
C PRO A 537 22.67 20.97 -27.76
N ARG A 538 22.07 19.91 -28.32
CA ARG A 538 21.14 19.05 -27.58
C ARG A 538 21.81 18.35 -26.41
N VAL A 539 23.06 17.91 -26.57
CA VAL A 539 23.85 17.33 -25.49
C VAL A 539 25.17 18.09 -25.41
N ALA A 540 25.40 18.77 -24.30
CA ALA A 540 26.62 19.51 -24.05
C ALA A 540 27.66 18.60 -23.38
N LEU A 541 28.90 18.60 -23.88
CA LEU A 541 30.00 17.82 -23.30
C LEU A 541 30.94 18.71 -22.47
N PRO A 542 31.50 18.20 -21.36
CA PRO A 542 32.48 18.93 -20.58
C PRO A 542 33.77 19.18 -21.39
N LYS A 543 34.39 20.33 -21.16
CA LYS A 543 35.68 20.72 -21.78
C LYS A 543 36.85 20.26 -20.92
N ILE A 544 36.95 18.94 -20.71
CA ILE A 544 37.95 18.30 -19.88
C ILE A 544 38.99 17.53 -20.72
N GLU A 545 40.25 17.61 -20.30
CA GLU A 545 41.39 16.95 -20.93
C GLU A 545 42.12 15.98 -19.98
N GLU A 546 42.15 16.31 -18.68
CA GLU A 546 42.74 15.47 -17.62
C GLU A 546 42.05 14.11 -17.56
N TYR A 547 42.82 13.03 -17.73
CA TYR A 547 42.26 11.67 -17.89
C TYR A 547 41.46 11.19 -16.68
N GLY A 548 41.86 11.56 -15.47
CA GLY A 548 41.11 11.27 -14.25
C GLY A 548 39.71 11.89 -14.26
N GLU A 549 39.58 13.18 -14.56
CA GLU A 549 38.27 13.84 -14.66
C GLU A 549 37.43 13.32 -15.84
N VAL A 550 38.07 12.94 -16.97
CA VAL A 550 37.38 12.26 -18.07
C VAL A 550 36.78 10.93 -17.60
N LEU A 551 37.55 10.10 -16.90
CA LEU A 551 37.04 8.85 -16.35
C LEU A 551 35.97 9.09 -15.29
N ARG A 552 36.13 10.09 -14.41
CA ARG A 552 35.14 10.43 -13.39
C ARG A 552 33.79 10.71 -14.05
N PHE A 553 33.77 11.55 -15.09
CA PHE A 553 32.56 11.83 -15.85
C PHE A 553 31.98 10.57 -16.52
N LEU A 554 32.80 9.81 -17.25
CA LEU A 554 32.35 8.63 -18.02
C LEU A 554 31.93 7.42 -17.17
N TYR A 555 32.38 7.35 -15.92
CA TYR A 555 31.93 6.35 -14.96
C TYR A 555 30.73 6.85 -14.16
N LYS A 556 30.73 8.08 -13.62
CA LYS A 556 29.66 8.51 -12.71
C LYS A 556 28.39 9.01 -13.39
N GLU A 557 28.50 9.62 -14.57
CA GLU A 557 27.37 10.30 -15.20
C GLU A 557 27.14 9.92 -16.67
N ASN A 558 28.21 9.96 -17.45
CA ASN A 558 28.27 9.75 -18.90
C ASN A 558 27.24 10.60 -19.68
N VAL A 559 27.21 10.45 -21.01
CA VAL A 559 26.15 11.05 -21.84
C VAL A 559 24.84 10.27 -21.70
N PRO A 560 23.67 10.89 -21.97
CA PRO A 560 22.41 10.16 -22.06
C PRO A 560 22.53 8.95 -23.00
N GLY A 561 21.93 7.82 -22.62
CA GLY A 561 21.96 6.58 -23.39
C GLY A 561 23.21 5.72 -23.22
N ALA A 562 24.16 6.11 -22.36
CA ALA A 562 25.36 5.33 -22.05
C ALA A 562 25.45 5.03 -20.54
N PHE A 563 25.98 3.86 -20.18
CA PHE A 563 26.12 3.42 -18.79
C PHE A 563 26.92 4.44 -17.96
N PRO A 564 26.50 4.78 -16.71
CA PRO A 564 25.40 4.19 -15.92
C PRO A 564 24.04 4.88 -16.11
N TYR A 565 23.81 5.52 -17.25
CA TYR A 565 22.54 6.13 -17.67
C TYR A 565 22.02 7.25 -16.75
N THR A 566 22.91 7.86 -15.95
CA THR A 566 22.57 8.91 -14.98
C THR A 566 21.83 10.07 -15.65
N ALA A 567 22.27 10.52 -16.83
CA ALA A 567 21.64 11.60 -17.58
C ALA A 567 20.43 11.18 -18.45
N GLY A 568 20.05 9.91 -18.42
CA GLY A 568 18.91 9.35 -19.16
C GLY A 568 19.25 8.05 -19.87
N VAL A 569 18.24 7.19 -20.08
CA VAL A 569 18.39 5.84 -20.67
C VAL A 569 18.43 5.81 -22.19
N PHE A 570 18.09 6.93 -22.84
CA PHE A 570 18.11 7.07 -24.30
C PHE A 570 19.09 8.17 -24.72
N PRO A 571 19.77 8.03 -25.87
CA PRO A 571 20.71 9.04 -26.35
C PRO A 571 20.07 10.42 -26.57
N PHE A 572 18.81 10.44 -27.01
CA PHE A 572 18.03 11.65 -27.26
C PHE A 572 16.56 11.40 -26.91
N LYS A 573 15.84 12.47 -26.55
CA LYS A 573 14.39 12.48 -26.38
C LYS A 573 13.69 12.15 -27.72
N ARG A 574 12.56 11.45 -27.66
CA ARG A 574 11.81 11.06 -28.87
C ARG A 574 11.22 12.29 -29.56
N LYS A 575 11.36 12.37 -30.89
CA LYS A 575 10.66 13.37 -31.72
C LYS A 575 9.26 12.86 -32.03
N GLY A 576 8.23 13.68 -31.78
CA GLY A 576 6.83 13.35 -32.08
C GLY A 576 6.09 12.52 -31.03
N GLU A 577 6.77 12.07 -29.97
CA GLU A 577 6.16 11.39 -28.83
C GLU A 577 6.57 12.09 -27.54
N ASP A 578 5.87 13.19 -27.22
CA ASP A 578 6.10 13.92 -25.98
C ASP A 578 5.82 13.01 -24.76
N PRO A 579 6.52 13.21 -23.61
CA PRO A 579 6.33 12.39 -22.40
C PRO A 579 4.95 12.58 -21.75
N LYS A 580 4.12 13.48 -22.29
CA LYS A 580 2.75 13.77 -21.87
C LYS A 580 1.94 12.49 -21.69
N ARG A 581 1.42 12.31 -20.47
CA ARG A 581 0.46 11.27 -20.12
C ARG A 581 -0.46 11.81 -19.02
N GLN A 582 -1.66 12.23 -19.39
CA GLN A 582 -2.64 12.79 -18.44
C GLN A 582 -3.54 11.68 -17.89
N PHE A 583 -3.77 11.72 -16.58
CA PHE A 583 -4.77 10.88 -15.93
C PHE A 583 -6.17 11.34 -16.35
N ALA A 584 -7.02 10.37 -16.67
CA ALA A 584 -8.44 10.58 -16.89
C ALA A 584 -9.21 9.37 -16.39
N GLY A 585 -10.36 9.64 -15.78
CA GLY A 585 -11.24 8.63 -15.24
C GLY A 585 -12.30 9.33 -14.42
N GLU A 586 -13.54 9.29 -14.89
CA GLU A 586 -14.69 9.86 -14.18
C GLU A 586 -15.99 9.28 -14.75
N GLY A 587 -16.93 8.93 -13.87
CA GLY A 587 -18.25 8.46 -14.25
C GLY A 587 -18.21 7.12 -15.00
N THR A 588 -19.00 7.02 -16.08
CA THR A 588 -19.13 5.78 -16.86
C THR A 588 -17.95 5.57 -17.83
N PRO A 589 -17.72 4.34 -18.32
CA PRO A 589 -16.74 4.05 -19.35
C PRO A 589 -16.83 4.97 -20.58
N GLU A 590 -18.03 5.33 -21.03
CA GLU A 590 -18.26 6.21 -22.18
C GLU A 590 -17.86 7.66 -21.90
N ARG A 591 -18.13 8.17 -20.70
CA ARG A 591 -17.71 9.53 -20.31
C ARG A 591 -16.20 9.64 -20.31
N THR A 592 -15.52 8.66 -19.71
CA THR A 592 -14.06 8.59 -19.72
C THR A 592 -13.51 8.37 -21.13
N ASN A 593 -14.15 7.55 -21.96
CA ASN A 593 -13.77 7.38 -23.37
C ASN A 593 -13.81 8.71 -24.15
N ARG A 594 -14.89 9.50 -23.99
CA ARG A 594 -14.99 10.85 -24.59
C ARG A 594 -13.83 11.74 -24.15
N ARG A 595 -13.46 11.67 -22.87
CA ARG A 595 -12.32 12.40 -22.29
C ARG A 595 -10.99 11.98 -22.92
N PHE A 596 -10.75 10.68 -23.12
CA PHE A 596 -9.55 10.20 -23.81
C PHE A 596 -9.46 10.72 -25.25
N HIS A 597 -10.57 10.71 -26.00
CA HIS A 597 -10.60 11.26 -27.36
C HIS A 597 -10.32 12.76 -27.37
N TYR A 598 -10.86 13.51 -26.41
CA TYR A 598 -10.57 14.93 -26.24
C TYR A 598 -9.09 15.20 -25.96
N LEU A 599 -8.51 14.55 -24.94
CA LEU A 599 -7.13 14.79 -24.48
C LEU A 599 -6.06 14.42 -25.52
N SER A 600 -6.40 13.50 -26.42
CA SER A 600 -5.49 12.96 -27.42
C SER A 600 -5.82 13.38 -28.85
N LYS A 601 -6.83 14.23 -29.07
CA LYS A 601 -7.35 14.58 -30.42
C LYS A 601 -6.24 14.99 -31.40
N ASP A 602 -5.33 15.84 -30.96
CA ASP A 602 -4.27 16.44 -31.79
C ASP A 602 -2.93 15.70 -31.69
N ASP A 603 -2.86 14.59 -30.93
CA ASP A 603 -1.62 13.83 -30.72
C ASP A 603 -1.51 12.67 -31.73
N GLU A 604 -0.37 12.53 -32.41
CA GLU A 604 -0.07 11.37 -33.27
C GLU A 604 0.13 10.07 -32.46
N ALA A 605 0.62 10.20 -31.22
CA ALA A 605 0.81 9.10 -30.28
C ALA A 605 -0.23 9.17 -29.15
N LYS A 606 -1.07 8.14 -29.04
CA LYS A 606 -2.16 8.07 -28.05
C LYS A 606 -1.63 7.45 -26.75
N ARG A 607 -1.32 8.28 -25.75
CA ARG A 607 -0.79 7.85 -24.44
C ARG A 607 -1.82 8.06 -23.34
N LEU A 608 -2.65 7.04 -23.11
CA LEU A 608 -3.78 7.11 -22.18
C LEU A 608 -3.35 6.73 -20.76
N SER A 609 -3.94 7.34 -19.74
CA SER A 609 -3.75 6.96 -18.33
C SER A 609 -5.09 6.92 -17.62
N THR A 610 -5.48 5.74 -17.16
CA THR A 610 -6.80 5.46 -16.62
C THR A 610 -6.76 5.51 -15.09
N ALA A 611 -7.64 6.33 -14.51
CA ALA A 611 -7.96 6.34 -13.09
C ALA A 611 -9.29 5.62 -12.86
N PHE A 612 -9.32 4.65 -11.95
CA PHE A 612 -10.54 3.91 -11.63
C PHE A 612 -11.20 4.47 -10.37
N ASP A 613 -12.53 4.37 -10.29
CA ASP A 613 -13.25 4.77 -9.08
C ASP A 613 -12.91 3.86 -7.90
N SER A 614 -13.20 4.34 -6.69
CA SER A 614 -12.88 3.60 -5.47
C SER A 614 -13.55 2.21 -5.42
N VAL A 615 -14.75 2.05 -5.97
CA VAL A 615 -15.44 0.75 -6.07
C VAL A 615 -14.61 -0.25 -6.89
N THR A 616 -14.15 0.15 -8.07
CA THR A 616 -13.30 -0.69 -8.94
C THR A 616 -11.92 -0.92 -8.32
N LEU A 617 -11.32 0.08 -7.67
CA LEU A 617 -10.01 -0.04 -7.01
C LEU A 617 -9.98 -1.12 -5.94
N TYR A 618 -11.11 -1.36 -5.27
CA TYR A 618 -11.27 -2.38 -4.24
C TYR A 618 -11.87 -3.70 -4.74
N GLY A 619 -12.02 -3.85 -6.06
CA GLY A 619 -12.47 -5.10 -6.66
C GLY A 619 -13.93 -5.43 -6.39
N GLU A 620 -14.77 -4.42 -6.09
CA GLU A 620 -16.19 -4.58 -5.82
C GLU A 620 -17.05 -4.21 -7.04
N ASN A 621 -18.30 -4.65 -7.00
CA ASN A 621 -19.30 -4.27 -8.00
C ASN A 621 -20.06 -3.01 -7.55
N PRO A 622 -20.57 -2.18 -8.49
CA PRO A 622 -21.52 -1.11 -8.16
C PRO A 622 -22.79 -1.68 -7.51
N ASP A 623 -23.28 -1.04 -6.45
CA ASP A 623 -24.38 -1.53 -5.61
C ASP A 623 -25.30 -0.36 -5.16
N PRO A 624 -26.62 -0.55 -5.04
CA PRO A 624 -27.54 0.46 -4.52
C PRO A 624 -27.33 0.84 -3.05
N ARG A 625 -26.55 0.07 -2.25
CA ARG A 625 -26.24 0.40 -0.86
C ARG A 625 -25.59 1.79 -0.79
N PRO A 626 -26.06 2.74 0.06
CA PRO A 626 -25.67 4.14 -0.02
C PRO A 626 -24.15 4.41 0.04
N ASP A 627 -23.42 3.67 0.86
CA ASP A 627 -21.97 3.82 1.01
C ASP A 627 -21.15 3.33 -0.19
N ILE A 628 -21.71 2.45 -1.03
CA ILE A 628 -21.17 2.06 -2.34
C ILE A 628 -21.71 2.99 -3.42
N PHE A 629 -23.03 3.20 -3.45
CA PHE A 629 -23.73 4.01 -4.45
C PHE A 629 -23.13 5.41 -4.57
N GLY A 630 -22.89 6.06 -3.43
CA GLY A 630 -22.30 7.40 -3.37
C GLY A 630 -20.93 7.48 -4.07
N LYS A 631 -20.21 6.37 -4.20
CA LYS A 631 -18.83 6.29 -4.71
C LYS A 631 -18.71 5.79 -6.16
N ILE A 632 -19.80 5.31 -6.76
CA ILE A 632 -19.79 4.80 -8.15
C ILE A 632 -19.44 5.94 -9.11
N GLY A 633 -18.33 5.80 -9.84
CA GLY A 633 -17.85 6.78 -10.81
C GLY A 633 -17.33 8.09 -10.22
N GLU A 634 -17.19 8.17 -8.90
CA GLU A 634 -16.54 9.31 -8.24
C GLU A 634 -15.02 9.14 -8.26
N SER A 635 -14.30 10.23 -8.51
CA SER A 635 -12.82 10.27 -8.51
C SER A 635 -12.14 9.29 -9.49
N GLY A 636 -12.91 8.71 -10.43
CA GLY A 636 -12.43 7.66 -11.32
C GLY A 636 -13.54 7.05 -12.18
N VAL A 637 -13.17 6.22 -13.15
CA VAL A 637 -14.14 5.47 -13.98
C VAL A 637 -14.58 4.19 -13.28
N ASN A 638 -15.89 3.88 -13.31
CA ASN A 638 -16.39 2.60 -12.84
C ASN A 638 -16.27 1.52 -13.93
N VAL A 639 -15.53 0.44 -13.66
CA VAL A 639 -15.35 -0.70 -14.58
C VAL A 639 -15.48 -1.99 -13.80
N CYS A 640 -16.57 -2.73 -14.00
CA CYS A 640 -16.84 -3.96 -13.27
C CYS A 640 -17.01 -5.20 -14.16
N THR A 641 -17.05 -5.02 -15.49
CA THR A 641 -17.20 -6.11 -16.47
C THR A 641 -16.23 -5.94 -17.65
N LEU A 642 -16.04 -7.02 -18.42
CA LEU A 642 -15.28 -6.95 -19.67
C LEU A 642 -15.93 -6.00 -20.70
N ASP A 643 -17.25 -5.88 -20.70
CA ASP A 643 -17.96 -4.99 -21.63
C ASP A 643 -17.72 -3.50 -21.30
N ASP A 644 -17.68 -3.14 -20.01
CA ASP A 644 -17.24 -1.81 -19.57
C ASP A 644 -15.83 -1.49 -20.09
N MET A 645 -14.89 -2.44 -19.99
CA MET A 645 -13.52 -2.27 -20.47
C MET A 645 -13.44 -2.07 -21.98
N LYS A 646 -14.28 -2.77 -22.76
CA LYS A 646 -14.40 -2.55 -24.21
C LYS A 646 -14.92 -1.15 -24.53
N LEU A 647 -15.94 -0.68 -23.81
CA LEU A 647 -16.49 0.67 -23.98
C LEU A 647 -15.47 1.75 -23.65
N LEU A 648 -14.71 1.56 -22.57
CA LEU A 648 -13.68 2.50 -22.11
C LEU A 648 -12.64 2.81 -23.20
N TYR A 649 -12.19 1.80 -23.95
CA TYR A 649 -11.16 1.96 -24.99
C TYR A 649 -11.70 1.92 -26.42
N LYS A 650 -13.01 2.04 -26.60
CA LYS A 650 -13.63 2.06 -27.92
C LYS A 650 -13.03 3.17 -28.81
N GLY A 651 -12.65 2.81 -30.03
CA GLY A 651 -12.05 3.71 -31.01
C GLY A 651 -10.52 3.89 -30.88
N PHE A 652 -9.86 3.24 -29.91
CA PHE A 652 -8.40 3.18 -29.82
C PHE A 652 -7.91 1.78 -30.21
N ASP A 653 -7.06 1.68 -31.23
CA ASP A 653 -6.37 0.42 -31.57
C ASP A 653 -5.26 0.15 -30.55
N LEU A 654 -5.52 -0.81 -29.65
CA LEU A 654 -4.63 -1.16 -28.54
C LEU A 654 -3.34 -1.87 -28.98
N CYS A 655 -3.29 -2.38 -30.22
CA CYS A 655 -2.08 -2.97 -30.83
C CYS A 655 -1.33 -1.96 -31.71
N HIS A 656 -1.85 -0.76 -31.91
CA HIS A 656 -1.17 0.25 -32.72
C HIS A 656 0.18 0.64 -32.08
N PRO A 657 1.28 0.73 -32.86
CA PRO A 657 2.61 1.00 -32.32
C PRO A 657 2.76 2.39 -31.70
N SER A 658 1.83 3.34 -31.91
CA SER A 658 1.82 4.64 -31.23
C SER A 658 0.75 4.79 -30.14
N THR A 659 0.02 3.71 -29.83
CA THR A 659 -0.96 3.68 -28.73
C THR A 659 -0.34 2.99 -27.52
N SER A 660 -0.51 3.55 -26.33
CA SER A 660 -0.14 2.87 -25.07
C SER A 660 -1.04 3.30 -23.93
N VAL A 661 -1.58 2.31 -23.21
CA VAL A 661 -2.53 2.52 -22.11
C VAL A 661 -1.85 2.22 -20.78
N SER A 662 -1.92 3.16 -19.84
CA SER A 662 -1.52 2.95 -18.45
C SER A 662 -2.77 2.81 -17.59
N MET A 663 -2.86 1.77 -16.76
CA MET A 663 -3.98 1.52 -15.86
C MET A 663 -3.50 1.56 -14.42
N THR A 664 -3.98 2.54 -13.65
CA THR A 664 -3.62 2.72 -12.24
C THR A 664 -4.54 1.88 -11.36
N ILE A 665 -4.21 0.60 -11.23
CA ILE A 665 -4.96 -0.39 -10.44
C ILE A 665 -3.97 -1.29 -9.68
N ASN A 666 -4.31 -1.68 -8.44
CA ASN A 666 -3.42 -2.48 -7.57
C ASN A 666 -4.10 -3.77 -7.09
N GLY A 667 -4.99 -3.72 -6.08
CA GLY A 667 -5.63 -4.90 -5.48
C GLY A 667 -6.18 -5.91 -6.50
N PRO A 668 -7.13 -5.52 -7.37
CA PRO A 668 -7.68 -6.38 -8.41
C PRO A 668 -6.94 -6.26 -9.76
N ALA A 669 -5.69 -5.77 -9.78
CA ALA A 669 -4.93 -5.57 -11.02
C ALA A 669 -4.88 -6.80 -11.95
N PRO A 670 -4.71 -8.05 -11.46
CA PRO A 670 -4.76 -9.23 -12.33
C PRO A 670 -6.07 -9.37 -13.09
N ILE A 671 -7.20 -9.01 -12.46
CA ILE A 671 -8.54 -9.12 -13.04
C ILE A 671 -8.71 -8.07 -14.15
N LEU A 672 -8.40 -6.80 -13.86
CA LEU A 672 -8.51 -5.71 -14.82
C LEU A 672 -7.51 -5.85 -15.98
N LEU A 673 -6.33 -6.41 -15.72
CA LEU A 673 -5.37 -6.73 -16.77
C LEU A 673 -5.91 -7.83 -17.71
N ALA A 674 -6.54 -8.87 -17.17
CA ALA A 674 -7.18 -9.90 -17.98
C ALA A 674 -8.33 -9.33 -18.82
N MET A 675 -9.13 -8.41 -18.26
CA MET A 675 -10.15 -7.67 -19.02
C MET A 675 -9.52 -6.86 -20.15
N PHE A 676 -8.47 -6.10 -19.89
CA PHE A 676 -7.77 -5.30 -20.89
C PHE A 676 -7.16 -6.14 -22.02
N MET A 677 -6.50 -7.26 -21.69
CA MET A 677 -5.92 -8.17 -22.68
C MET A 677 -7.03 -8.78 -23.55
N ASN A 678 -8.16 -9.18 -22.97
CA ASN A 678 -9.32 -9.64 -23.72
C ASN A 678 -9.92 -8.53 -24.61
N THR A 679 -9.99 -7.28 -24.14
CA THR A 679 -10.41 -6.14 -24.98
C THR A 679 -9.51 -5.99 -26.22
N ALA A 680 -8.18 -6.07 -26.06
CA ALA A 680 -7.25 -6.00 -27.18
C ALA A 680 -7.41 -7.19 -28.15
N ILE A 681 -7.61 -8.41 -27.62
CA ILE A 681 -7.86 -9.61 -28.43
C ILE A 681 -9.17 -9.47 -29.22
N CYS A 682 -10.26 -9.07 -28.56
CA CYS A 682 -11.56 -8.83 -29.22
C CYS A 682 -11.42 -7.84 -30.38
N GLN A 683 -10.71 -6.72 -30.20
CA GLN A 683 -10.50 -5.74 -31.27
C GLN A 683 -9.80 -6.34 -32.51
N GLN A 684 -8.75 -7.15 -32.31
CA GLN A 684 -8.03 -7.75 -33.44
C GLN A 684 -8.79 -8.91 -34.07
N VAL A 685 -9.57 -9.66 -33.29
CA VAL A 685 -10.49 -10.69 -33.80
C VAL A 685 -11.56 -10.05 -34.66
N GLU A 686 -12.28 -9.05 -34.16
CA GLU A 686 -13.30 -8.31 -34.91
C GLU A 686 -12.72 -7.77 -36.23
N LYS A 687 -11.56 -7.12 -36.17
CA LYS A 687 -10.85 -6.62 -37.35
C LYS A 687 -10.52 -7.71 -38.36
N LYS A 688 -10.12 -8.90 -37.90
CA LYS A 688 -9.77 -10.03 -38.76
C LYS A 688 -11.01 -10.70 -39.36
N GLU A 689 -12.08 -10.84 -38.59
CA GLU A 689 -13.36 -11.37 -39.06
C GLU A 689 -14.02 -10.44 -40.07
N GLU A 690 -13.91 -9.12 -39.89
CA GLU A 690 -14.34 -8.12 -40.89
C GLU A 690 -13.53 -8.24 -42.18
N GLU A 691 -12.21 -8.44 -42.09
CA GLU A 691 -11.32 -8.65 -43.25
C GLU A 691 -11.67 -9.94 -44.01
N LEU A 692 -11.93 -11.03 -43.28
CA LEU A 692 -12.27 -12.35 -43.84
C LEU A 692 -13.75 -12.51 -44.21
N LYS A 693 -14.63 -11.63 -43.70
CA LYS A 693 -16.10 -11.69 -43.80
C LYS A 693 -16.70 -12.99 -43.27
N ARG A 694 -16.08 -13.59 -42.25
CA ARG A 694 -16.55 -14.80 -41.55
C ARG A 694 -15.93 -14.87 -40.15
N PRO A 695 -16.51 -15.67 -39.23
CA PRO A 695 -15.86 -15.99 -37.96
C PRO A 695 -14.52 -16.70 -38.17
N LEU A 696 -13.60 -16.52 -37.22
CA LEU A 696 -12.31 -17.23 -37.20
C LEU A 696 -12.50 -18.71 -36.89
N THR A 697 -11.63 -19.56 -37.44
CA THR A 697 -11.45 -20.92 -36.91
C THR A 697 -10.70 -20.85 -35.58
N GLU A 698 -10.69 -21.96 -34.82
CA GLU A 698 -9.97 -22.03 -33.54
C GLU A 698 -8.46 -21.77 -33.71
N GLU A 699 -7.85 -22.31 -34.76
CA GLU A 699 -6.44 -22.08 -35.10
C GLU A 699 -6.17 -20.59 -35.43
N GLU A 700 -7.03 -19.98 -36.25
CA GLU A 700 -6.91 -18.56 -36.60
C GLU A 700 -7.11 -17.64 -35.40
N TYR A 701 -8.01 -17.99 -34.49
CA TYR A 701 -8.23 -17.26 -33.24
C TYR A 701 -6.99 -17.29 -32.36
N GLU A 702 -6.39 -18.46 -32.13
CA GLU A 702 -5.18 -18.58 -31.32
C GLU A 702 -3.98 -17.85 -31.95
N ASP A 703 -3.87 -17.85 -33.29
CA ASP A 703 -2.87 -17.06 -34.01
C ASP A 703 -3.07 -15.55 -33.79
N VAL A 704 -4.31 -15.05 -33.90
CA VAL A 704 -4.64 -13.63 -33.67
C VAL A 704 -4.39 -13.25 -32.21
N LYS A 705 -4.78 -14.11 -31.25
CA LYS A 705 -4.54 -13.91 -29.82
C LYS A 705 -3.04 -13.84 -29.52
N SER A 706 -2.25 -14.81 -29.98
CA SER A 706 -0.80 -14.83 -29.79
C SER A 706 -0.12 -13.63 -30.46
N GLY A 707 -0.59 -13.22 -31.64
CA GLY A 707 -0.13 -12.01 -32.32
C GLY A 707 -0.42 -10.72 -31.54
N THR A 708 -1.63 -10.62 -30.98
CA THR A 708 -2.11 -9.48 -30.18
C THR A 708 -1.26 -9.31 -28.92
N LEU A 709 -1.07 -10.39 -28.14
CA LEU A 709 -0.32 -10.37 -26.88
C LEU A 709 1.15 -9.92 -27.07
N LYS A 710 1.77 -10.24 -28.21
CA LYS A 710 3.13 -9.79 -28.56
C LYS A 710 3.22 -8.31 -28.94
N GLN A 711 2.11 -7.71 -29.39
CA GLN A 711 2.07 -6.35 -29.93
C GLN A 711 1.56 -5.33 -28.91
N VAL A 712 0.56 -5.69 -28.10
CA VAL A 712 -0.13 -4.81 -27.16
C VAL A 712 0.84 -4.03 -26.27
N ARG A 713 0.60 -2.72 -26.11
CA ARG A 713 1.49 -1.80 -25.40
C ARG A 713 0.77 -1.13 -24.23
N GLY A 714 1.41 -1.13 -23.06
CA GLY A 714 0.84 -0.47 -21.91
C GLY A 714 1.54 -0.75 -20.60
N THR A 715 0.89 -0.39 -19.51
CA THR A 715 1.39 -0.53 -18.15
C THR A 715 0.22 -0.79 -17.23
N VAL A 716 0.34 -1.80 -16.38
CA VAL A 716 -0.50 -1.92 -15.19
C VAL A 716 0.34 -1.54 -13.98
N GLN A 717 -0.25 -0.84 -13.00
CA GLN A 717 0.51 -0.38 -11.84
C GLN A 717 0.91 -1.54 -10.92
N ALA A 718 -0.07 -2.21 -10.32
CA ALA A 718 0.07 -3.54 -9.70
C ALA A 718 1.25 -3.72 -8.71
N ASP A 719 1.72 -2.65 -8.06
CA ASP A 719 2.77 -2.73 -7.05
C ASP A 719 2.11 -2.94 -5.68
N ILE A 720 2.10 -4.19 -5.23
CA ILE A 720 1.49 -4.65 -3.99
C ILE A 720 2.31 -4.22 -2.76
N LEU A 721 3.64 -4.06 -2.90
CA LEU A 721 4.50 -3.73 -1.76
C LEU A 721 4.22 -2.32 -1.25
N LYS A 722 3.99 -1.36 -2.15
CA LYS A 722 3.59 0.00 -1.73
C LYS A 722 2.19 0.06 -1.11
N GLU A 723 1.33 -0.93 -1.36
CA GLU A 723 -0.05 -0.93 -0.83
C GLU A 723 -0.05 -1.07 0.68
N ASP A 724 0.77 -1.96 1.23
CA ASP A 724 0.90 -2.11 2.67
C ASP A 724 1.72 -0.96 3.30
N GLN A 725 2.59 -0.32 2.52
CA GLN A 725 3.48 0.73 3.01
C GLN A 725 2.83 2.11 3.05
N GLY A 726 1.99 2.47 2.07
CA GLY A 726 1.47 3.84 1.96
C GLY A 726 0.12 4.07 1.25
N GLN A 727 -0.31 3.23 0.30
CA GLN A 727 -1.56 3.49 -0.45
C GLN A 727 -2.81 2.82 0.16
N ASN A 728 -2.63 1.69 0.84
CA ASN A 728 -3.69 0.97 1.56
C ASN A 728 -4.86 0.46 0.69
N THR A 729 -4.66 0.14 -0.60
CA THR A 729 -5.68 -0.47 -1.48
C THR A 729 -5.48 -1.98 -1.69
N CYS A 730 -4.72 -2.63 -0.80
CA CYS A 730 -4.58 -4.09 -0.81
C CYS A 730 -5.88 -4.76 -0.35
N ILE A 731 -6.41 -5.68 -1.15
CA ILE A 731 -7.66 -6.40 -0.84
C ILE A 731 -7.44 -7.89 -0.55
N PHE A 732 -6.36 -8.47 -1.06
CA PHE A 732 -5.96 -9.84 -0.78
C PHE A 732 -4.83 -9.89 0.25
N SER A 733 -4.57 -11.05 0.85
CA SER A 733 -3.33 -11.22 1.62
C SER A 733 -2.10 -10.87 0.77
N THR A 734 -1.10 -10.21 1.37
CA THR A 734 0.09 -9.71 0.65
C THR A 734 0.81 -10.83 -0.11
N GLU A 735 0.90 -12.01 0.49
CA GLU A 735 1.53 -13.19 -0.12
C GLU A 735 0.75 -13.68 -1.34
N PHE A 736 -0.59 -13.77 -1.24
CA PHE A 736 -1.43 -14.18 -2.36
C PHE A 736 -1.42 -13.17 -3.51
N ALA A 737 -1.42 -11.87 -3.18
CA ALA A 737 -1.29 -10.80 -4.16
C ALA A 737 0.07 -10.87 -4.89
N LEU A 738 1.17 -11.08 -4.19
CA LEU A 738 2.50 -11.29 -4.80
C LEU A 738 2.57 -12.58 -5.63
N LYS A 739 1.88 -13.65 -5.20
CA LYS A 739 1.71 -14.87 -6.01
C LYS A 739 1.07 -14.54 -7.36
N MET A 740 -0.03 -13.79 -7.37
CA MET A 740 -0.71 -13.39 -8.61
C MET A 740 0.17 -12.50 -9.50
N MET A 741 0.99 -11.62 -8.91
CA MET A 741 1.95 -10.82 -9.68
C MET A 741 3.01 -11.66 -10.39
N GLY A 742 3.54 -12.68 -9.71
CA GLY A 742 4.47 -13.61 -10.35
C GLY A 742 3.79 -14.45 -11.44
N ASP A 743 2.49 -14.77 -11.30
CA ASP A 743 1.74 -15.50 -12.32
C ASP A 743 1.50 -14.67 -13.59
N ILE A 744 1.22 -13.37 -13.44
CA ILE A 744 1.17 -12.43 -14.57
C ILE A 744 2.52 -12.42 -15.28
N GLN A 745 3.62 -12.29 -14.53
CA GLN A 745 4.96 -12.22 -15.11
C GLN A 745 5.34 -13.53 -15.81
N GLN A 746 5.02 -14.69 -15.24
CA GLN A 746 5.23 -15.99 -15.89
C GLN A 746 4.44 -16.07 -17.20
N TYR A 747 3.15 -15.71 -17.18
CA TYR A 747 2.32 -15.69 -18.38
C TYR A 747 2.88 -14.76 -19.46
N PHE A 748 3.41 -13.59 -19.07
CA PHE A 748 4.05 -12.66 -20.00
C PHE A 748 5.30 -13.25 -20.65
N ILE A 749 6.09 -14.03 -19.91
CA ILE A 749 7.28 -14.71 -20.46
C ILE A 749 6.84 -15.80 -21.45
N ASP A 750 5.91 -16.66 -21.03
CA ASP A 750 5.43 -17.79 -21.81
C ASP A 750 4.78 -17.34 -23.13
N GLU A 751 3.93 -16.31 -23.08
CA GLU A 751 3.23 -15.74 -24.24
C GLU A 751 4.02 -14.64 -24.98
N LYS A 752 5.24 -14.33 -24.52
CA LYS A 752 6.14 -13.32 -25.10
C LYS A 752 5.55 -11.91 -25.16
N VAL A 753 4.85 -11.50 -24.10
CA VAL A 753 4.34 -10.14 -23.87
C VAL A 753 5.49 -9.21 -23.51
N ARG A 754 6.10 -8.57 -24.52
CA ARG A 754 7.36 -7.79 -24.38
C ARG A 754 7.17 -6.28 -24.37
N ASN A 755 5.96 -5.79 -24.66
CA ASN A 755 5.67 -4.36 -24.80
C ASN A 755 4.71 -3.83 -23.72
N TYR A 756 4.30 -4.70 -22.78
CA TYR A 756 3.46 -4.35 -21.66
C TYR A 756 4.27 -4.48 -20.36
N TYR A 757 4.24 -3.44 -19.53
CA TYR A 757 4.88 -3.46 -18.21
C TYR A 757 3.93 -4.12 -17.22
N SER A 758 4.35 -5.24 -16.63
CA SER A 758 3.56 -6.06 -15.70
C SER A 758 3.45 -5.44 -14.31
N VAL A 759 4.37 -4.55 -13.96
CA VAL A 759 4.37 -3.80 -12.70
C VAL A 759 5.01 -2.42 -12.92
N SER A 760 4.42 -1.41 -12.29
CA SER A 760 4.98 -0.07 -12.17
C SER A 760 5.27 0.23 -10.69
N ILE A 761 6.50 -0.09 -10.29
CA ILE A 761 7.01 0.05 -8.92
C ILE A 761 6.95 1.52 -8.51
N SER A 762 6.17 1.86 -7.48
CA SER A 762 5.70 3.23 -7.27
C SER A 762 6.03 3.79 -5.90
N GLY A 763 6.70 4.94 -5.90
CA GLY A 763 6.95 5.80 -4.74
C GLY A 763 5.97 6.95 -4.61
N TYR A 764 5.20 7.28 -5.67
CA TYR A 764 4.27 8.42 -5.64
C TYR A 764 3.39 8.41 -4.38
N HIS A 765 2.69 7.31 -4.15
CA HIS A 765 1.76 7.16 -3.02
C HIS A 765 2.46 7.13 -1.66
N ILE A 766 3.69 6.60 -1.60
CA ILE A 766 4.53 6.65 -0.39
C ILE A 766 4.85 8.10 -0.01
N ALA A 767 5.15 8.95 -1.00
CA ALA A 767 5.40 10.38 -0.78
C ALA A 767 4.14 11.15 -0.42
N GLU A 768 3.03 10.90 -1.14
CA GLU A 768 1.75 11.56 -0.86
C GLU A 768 1.21 11.20 0.53
N ALA A 769 1.52 10.01 1.06
CA ALA A 769 1.16 9.62 2.42
C ALA A 769 1.97 10.33 3.52
N GLY A 770 3.16 10.86 3.21
CA GLY A 770 4.06 11.27 4.28
C GLY A 770 5.52 11.46 3.91
N ALA A 771 6.02 10.59 3.04
CA ALA A 771 7.45 10.37 2.95
C ALA A 771 8.20 11.54 2.31
N ASN A 772 9.37 11.85 2.88
CA ASN A 772 10.33 12.74 2.25
C ASN A 772 10.94 12.07 0.97
N PRO A 773 11.60 12.84 0.08
CA PRO A 773 12.15 12.30 -1.16
C PRO A 773 13.15 11.15 -0.99
N ILE A 774 13.93 11.12 0.10
CA ILE A 774 14.89 10.04 0.37
C ILE A 774 14.16 8.73 0.68
N SER A 775 13.21 8.77 1.63
CA SER A 775 12.40 7.61 2.01
C SER A 775 11.58 7.10 0.84
N GLN A 776 10.97 8.00 0.05
CA GLN A 776 10.30 7.65 -1.20
C GLN A 776 11.23 6.85 -2.12
N LEU A 777 12.39 7.41 -2.48
CA LEU A 777 13.29 6.81 -3.45
C LEU A 777 13.82 5.46 -2.96
N ALA A 778 14.24 5.40 -1.68
CA ALA A 778 14.76 4.18 -1.09
C ALA A 778 13.71 3.07 -1.02
N PHE A 779 12.51 3.33 -0.50
CA PHE A 779 11.48 2.31 -0.41
C PHE A 779 11.05 1.81 -1.79
N THR A 780 10.96 2.71 -2.78
CA THR A 780 10.59 2.33 -4.14
C THR A 780 11.65 1.43 -4.81
N LEU A 781 12.93 1.79 -4.72
CA LEU A 781 13.99 0.95 -5.29
C LEU A 781 14.12 -0.39 -4.55
N ALA A 782 13.97 -0.39 -3.22
CA ALA A 782 13.98 -1.61 -2.43
C ALA A 782 12.81 -2.54 -2.79
N ASN A 783 11.60 -1.99 -3.01
CA ASN A 783 10.45 -2.73 -3.54
C ASN A 783 10.77 -3.32 -4.92
N GLY A 784 11.39 -2.53 -5.81
CA GLY A 784 11.81 -2.99 -7.13
C GLY A 784 12.79 -4.16 -7.07
N PHE A 785 13.81 -4.09 -6.22
CA PHE A 785 14.74 -5.19 -6.01
C PHE A 785 14.08 -6.41 -5.34
N THR A 786 13.06 -6.20 -4.52
CA THR A 786 12.27 -7.29 -3.94
C THR A 786 11.51 -8.08 -5.01
N TYR A 787 10.93 -7.40 -5.99
CA TYR A 787 10.34 -8.07 -7.16
C TYR A 787 11.38 -8.82 -8.00
N VAL A 788 12.58 -8.25 -8.15
CA VAL A 788 13.69 -8.93 -8.85
C VAL A 788 14.06 -10.24 -8.15
N GLU A 789 14.31 -10.21 -6.84
CA GLU A 789 14.64 -11.41 -6.06
C GLU A 789 13.51 -12.44 -6.08
N TYR A 790 12.24 -11.99 -5.99
CA TYR A 790 11.09 -12.89 -6.07
C TYR A 790 10.95 -13.56 -7.44
N TYR A 791 11.14 -12.85 -8.54
CA TYR A 791 11.07 -13.47 -9.87
C TYR A 791 12.26 -14.41 -10.13
N LEU A 792 13.45 -14.08 -9.61
CA LEU A 792 14.60 -15.00 -9.63
C LEU A 792 14.35 -16.26 -8.80
N SER A 793 13.71 -16.14 -7.62
CA SER A 793 13.38 -17.29 -6.77
C SER A 793 12.34 -18.23 -7.42
N ARG A 794 11.51 -17.70 -8.34
CA ARG A 794 10.62 -18.48 -9.21
C ARG A 794 11.33 -19.11 -10.43
N GLY A 795 12.64 -18.90 -10.61
CA GLY A 795 13.41 -19.46 -11.71
C GLY A 795 13.33 -18.68 -13.03
N MET A 796 12.82 -17.44 -13.01
CA MET A 796 12.79 -16.58 -14.20
C MET A 796 14.16 -15.95 -14.45
N HIS A 797 14.59 -15.89 -15.72
CA HIS A 797 15.86 -15.25 -16.05
C HIS A 797 15.75 -13.72 -15.98
N ILE A 798 16.77 -13.04 -15.45
CA ILE A 798 16.75 -11.58 -15.19
C ILE A 798 16.35 -10.76 -16.41
N ASP A 799 16.86 -11.13 -17.58
CA ASP A 799 16.62 -10.40 -18.83
C ASP A 799 15.23 -10.62 -19.45
N ASP A 800 14.46 -11.59 -18.94
CA ASP A 800 13.11 -11.88 -19.44
C ASP A 800 12.06 -10.97 -18.80
N PHE A 801 12.31 -10.47 -17.59
CA PHE A 801 11.36 -9.61 -16.85
C PHE A 801 11.88 -8.21 -16.52
N ALA A 802 13.18 -8.00 -16.28
CA ALA A 802 13.69 -6.68 -15.88
C ALA A 802 13.35 -5.56 -16.89
N PRO A 803 13.37 -5.79 -18.23
CA PRO A 803 12.93 -4.79 -19.20
C PRO A 803 11.45 -4.40 -19.15
N ASN A 804 10.62 -5.22 -18.48
CA ASN A 804 9.19 -5.05 -18.27
C ASN A 804 8.85 -4.43 -16.91
N LEU A 805 9.86 -4.04 -16.12
CA LEU A 805 9.67 -3.24 -14.91
C LEU A 805 9.63 -1.75 -15.27
N SER A 806 8.62 -1.05 -14.77
CA SER A 806 8.51 0.41 -14.83
C SER A 806 8.57 0.98 -13.41
N PHE A 807 8.96 2.25 -13.29
CA PHE A 807 9.00 2.97 -12.01
C PHE A 807 8.09 4.20 -12.04
N PHE A 808 7.65 4.65 -10.87
CA PHE A 808 6.77 5.81 -10.75
C PHE A 808 7.07 6.64 -9.49
N PHE A 809 7.52 7.88 -9.65
CA PHE A 809 7.87 8.79 -8.56
C PHE A 809 6.97 10.04 -8.49
N SER A 810 6.86 10.62 -7.29
CA SER A 810 6.34 11.98 -7.05
C SER A 810 7.49 12.99 -7.14
N ASN A 811 7.18 14.20 -7.62
CA ASN A 811 8.08 15.36 -7.56
C ASN A 811 7.46 16.48 -6.71
N GLY A 812 8.08 16.78 -5.58
CA GLY A 812 7.76 17.91 -4.70
C GLY A 812 8.70 19.11 -4.90
N LEU A 813 8.88 19.92 -3.87
CA LEU A 813 9.69 21.15 -3.93
C LEU A 813 11.02 21.07 -3.16
N ASP A 814 11.23 20.02 -2.38
CA ASP A 814 12.50 19.73 -1.69
C ASP A 814 13.67 19.55 -2.70
N PRO A 815 14.91 19.92 -2.33
CA PRO A 815 16.04 19.94 -3.26
C PRO A 815 16.35 18.57 -3.90
N GLU A 816 16.14 17.48 -3.16
CA GLU A 816 16.41 16.11 -3.60
C GLU A 816 15.56 15.69 -4.81
N TYR A 817 14.38 16.28 -5.00
CA TYR A 817 13.54 16.03 -6.19
C TYR A 817 14.22 16.45 -7.50
N THR A 818 15.24 17.31 -7.44
CA THR A 818 16.05 17.69 -8.61
C THR A 818 16.89 16.52 -9.15
N VAL A 819 17.23 15.54 -8.31
CA VAL A 819 18.16 14.44 -8.62
C VAL A 819 17.58 13.04 -8.41
N ILE A 820 16.30 12.93 -8.05
CA ILE A 820 15.67 11.64 -7.70
C ILE A 820 15.76 10.61 -8.85
N GLY A 821 15.55 11.04 -10.09
CA GLY A 821 15.54 10.16 -11.26
C GLY A 821 16.94 9.70 -11.68
N ARG A 822 17.92 10.60 -11.70
CA ARG A 822 19.32 10.25 -12.00
C ARG A 822 19.95 9.33 -10.96
N VAL A 823 19.64 9.51 -9.68
CA VAL A 823 20.08 8.60 -8.62
C VAL A 823 19.44 7.22 -8.80
N ALA A 824 18.12 7.17 -9.06
CA ALA A 824 17.42 5.91 -9.35
C ALA A 824 18.06 5.14 -10.51
N ARG A 825 18.34 5.82 -11.62
CA ARG A 825 18.98 5.22 -12.80
C ARG A 825 20.37 4.69 -12.50
N ARG A 826 21.21 5.46 -11.78
CA ARG A 826 22.59 5.09 -11.47
C ARG A 826 22.66 3.85 -10.58
N ILE A 827 21.91 3.84 -9.48
CA ILE A 827 21.83 2.68 -8.57
C ILE A 827 21.36 1.45 -9.34
N TRP A 828 20.25 1.56 -10.08
CA TRP A 828 19.69 0.42 -10.82
C TRP A 828 20.65 -0.13 -11.87
N ALA A 829 21.27 0.74 -12.68
CA ALA A 829 22.18 0.32 -13.74
C ALA A 829 23.39 -0.43 -13.19
N ILE A 830 24.03 0.12 -12.14
CA ILE A 830 25.18 -0.52 -11.49
C ILE A 830 24.79 -1.89 -10.94
N VAL A 831 23.69 -1.96 -10.20
CA VAL A 831 23.23 -3.22 -9.57
C VAL A 831 22.86 -4.26 -10.63
N MET A 832 22.09 -3.90 -11.65
CA MET A 832 21.69 -4.81 -12.72
C MET A 832 22.91 -5.39 -13.45
N ARG A 833 23.94 -4.58 -13.70
CA ARG A 833 25.16 -5.03 -14.37
C ARG A 833 26.06 -5.86 -13.45
N ASP A 834 26.36 -5.35 -12.26
CA ASP A 834 27.47 -5.86 -11.44
C ASP A 834 27.03 -6.94 -10.45
N LYS A 835 25.79 -6.88 -9.93
CA LYS A 835 25.23 -7.94 -9.06
C LYS A 835 24.50 -9.00 -9.86
N TYR A 836 23.59 -8.60 -10.76
CA TYR A 836 22.71 -9.54 -11.46
C TYR A 836 23.22 -9.99 -12.84
N GLY A 837 24.30 -9.40 -13.37
CA GLY A 837 24.86 -9.78 -14.68
C GLY A 837 23.91 -9.51 -15.86
N ALA A 838 22.95 -8.61 -15.71
CA ALA A 838 21.89 -8.36 -16.67
C ALA A 838 22.38 -7.56 -17.88
N ASN A 839 21.69 -7.72 -19.01
CA ASN A 839 22.05 -7.06 -20.25
C ASN A 839 21.76 -5.53 -20.24
N GLU A 840 22.21 -4.83 -21.29
CA GLU A 840 22.07 -3.38 -21.45
C GLU A 840 20.60 -2.90 -21.36
N ARG A 841 19.63 -3.70 -21.81
CA ARG A 841 18.21 -3.32 -21.77
C ARG A 841 17.67 -3.38 -20.34
N SER A 842 18.10 -4.36 -19.55
CA SER A 842 17.70 -4.56 -18.15
C SER A 842 18.29 -3.49 -17.22
N GLN A 843 19.45 -2.93 -17.57
CA GLN A 843 20.09 -1.83 -16.84
C GLN A 843 19.37 -0.48 -16.98
N LYS A 844 18.44 -0.34 -17.92
CA LYS A 844 17.78 0.94 -18.23
C LYS A 844 16.49 1.11 -17.43
N LEU A 845 16.61 1.71 -16.24
CA LEU A 845 15.46 2.11 -15.42
C LEU A 845 14.65 3.20 -16.13
N LYS A 846 13.40 2.90 -16.47
CA LYS A 846 12.45 3.85 -17.03
C LYS A 846 11.44 4.23 -15.96
N TYR A 847 11.09 5.51 -15.90
CA TYR A 847 10.14 5.97 -14.90
C TYR A 847 9.16 7.03 -15.41
N HIS A 848 8.00 7.03 -14.77
CA HIS A 848 7.03 8.11 -14.80
C HIS A 848 7.26 9.05 -13.60
N ILE A 849 7.07 10.35 -13.80
CA ILE A 849 6.93 11.32 -12.71
C ILE A 849 5.52 11.90 -12.75
N GLN A 850 4.95 12.09 -11.57
CA GLN A 850 3.79 12.94 -11.33
C GLN A 850 4.18 14.06 -10.35
N THR A 851 3.70 15.27 -10.61
CA THR A 851 3.83 16.40 -9.67
C THR A 851 3.08 16.10 -8.36
N SER A 852 3.59 16.55 -7.21
CA SER A 852 3.01 16.18 -5.91
C SER A 852 1.64 16.81 -5.67
N GLY A 853 0.62 15.98 -5.42
CA GLY A 853 -0.72 16.43 -5.04
C GLY A 853 -0.75 17.09 -3.66
N ARG A 854 0.02 16.56 -2.71
CA ARG A 854 0.15 17.08 -1.34
C ARG A 854 0.74 18.49 -1.29
N SER A 855 1.51 18.88 -2.30
CA SER A 855 2.04 20.24 -2.42
C SER A 855 0.99 21.26 -2.87
N LEU A 856 -0.18 20.81 -3.32
CA LEU A 856 -1.27 21.65 -3.83
C LEU A 856 -2.30 21.88 -2.74
N HIS A 857 -2.81 23.10 -2.64
CA HIS A 857 -3.60 23.56 -1.50
C HIS A 857 -4.97 24.04 -1.94
N ALA A 858 -5.97 23.87 -1.07
CA ALA A 858 -7.34 24.36 -1.31
C ALA A 858 -7.44 25.88 -1.16
N GLN A 859 -6.55 26.49 -0.37
CA GLN A 859 -6.39 27.94 -0.29
C GLN A 859 -5.55 28.44 -1.47
N GLU A 860 -5.95 29.58 -2.04
CA GLU A 860 -5.22 30.24 -3.14
C GLU A 860 -4.85 29.27 -4.27
N ILE A 861 -5.84 28.53 -4.77
CA ILE A 861 -5.65 27.44 -5.75
C ILE A 861 -4.85 27.87 -7.00
N ASN A 862 -4.89 29.14 -7.38
CA ASN A 862 -4.10 29.65 -8.50
C ASN A 862 -2.58 29.54 -8.29
N PHE A 863 -2.09 29.52 -7.05
CA PHE A 863 -0.68 29.31 -6.75
C PHE A 863 -0.21 27.88 -7.05
N ASN A 864 -1.13 26.92 -7.19
CA ASN A 864 -0.80 25.54 -7.50
C ASN A 864 -0.15 25.39 -8.88
N ASP A 865 -0.57 26.16 -9.89
CA ASP A 865 0.09 26.14 -11.21
C ASP A 865 1.58 26.52 -11.15
N ILE A 866 1.95 27.43 -10.24
CA ILE A 866 3.34 27.84 -10.04
C ILE A 866 4.15 26.66 -9.49
N ARG A 867 3.62 25.97 -8.48
CA ARG A 867 4.26 24.78 -7.87
C ARG A 867 4.42 23.66 -8.90
N THR A 868 3.34 23.34 -9.60
CA THR A 868 3.32 22.31 -10.66
C THR A 868 4.31 22.63 -11.77
N THR A 869 4.47 23.91 -12.14
CA THR A 869 5.45 24.34 -13.16
C THR A 869 6.89 24.05 -12.74
N LEU A 870 7.27 24.36 -11.51
CA LEU A 870 8.62 24.10 -10.99
C LEU A 870 8.90 22.59 -10.91
N GLN A 871 7.93 21.81 -10.44
CA GLN A 871 8.03 20.35 -10.33
C GLN A 871 8.19 19.68 -11.70
N ALA A 872 7.39 20.12 -12.69
CA ALA A 872 7.48 19.66 -14.07
C ALA A 872 8.82 20.03 -14.73
N LEU A 873 9.35 21.23 -14.44
CA LEU A 873 10.64 21.67 -14.95
C LEU A 873 11.78 20.77 -14.44
N MET A 874 11.81 20.49 -13.13
CA MET A 874 12.79 19.57 -12.53
C MET A 874 12.72 18.18 -13.16
N ALA A 875 11.51 17.63 -13.32
CA ALA A 875 11.29 16.32 -13.93
C ALA A 875 11.82 16.23 -15.38
N LEU A 876 11.58 17.28 -16.18
CA LEU A 876 11.99 17.34 -17.59
C LEU A 876 13.49 17.61 -17.76
N HIS A 877 14.09 18.39 -16.86
CA HIS A 877 15.53 18.61 -16.79
C HIS A 877 16.29 17.33 -16.42
N ASP A 878 15.73 16.51 -15.53
CA ASP A 878 16.28 15.19 -15.16
C ASP A 878 15.85 14.05 -16.11
N ASN A 879 15.35 14.42 -17.30
CA ASN A 879 15.11 13.52 -18.42
C ASN A 879 14.12 12.36 -18.12
N CYS A 880 13.01 12.65 -17.44
CA CYS A 880 11.94 11.67 -17.17
C CYS A 880 11.35 11.06 -18.47
N ASN A 881 10.89 9.80 -18.42
CA ASN A 881 10.34 9.12 -19.60
C ASN A 881 8.86 9.40 -19.86
N SER A 882 8.13 9.78 -18.82
CA SER A 882 6.71 10.16 -18.90
C SER A 882 6.37 11.12 -17.77
N LEU A 883 5.53 12.13 -18.01
CA LEU A 883 5.17 13.15 -17.02
C LEU A 883 3.65 13.36 -16.95
N HIS A 884 3.13 13.37 -15.72
CA HIS A 884 1.82 13.88 -15.36
C HIS A 884 1.99 15.20 -14.61
N THR A 885 1.08 16.14 -14.88
CA THR A 885 1.03 17.45 -14.24
C THR A 885 -0.36 17.61 -13.66
N ASN A 886 -0.44 17.78 -12.36
CA ASN A 886 -1.69 17.95 -11.63
C ASN A 886 -2.33 19.28 -12.01
N ALA A 887 -3.65 19.36 -11.85
CA ALA A 887 -4.38 20.60 -12.09
C ALA A 887 -4.32 21.53 -10.88
N TYR A 888 -4.65 22.81 -11.09
CA TYR A 888 -4.60 23.81 -10.01
C TYR A 888 -5.68 23.58 -8.93
N ASP A 889 -6.76 22.88 -9.28
CA ASP A 889 -7.92 22.53 -8.45
C ASP A 889 -7.83 21.13 -7.81
N GLU A 890 -6.68 20.46 -7.90
CA GLU A 890 -6.41 19.10 -7.38
C GLU A 890 -6.85 18.90 -5.92
N ALA A 891 -6.68 19.92 -5.08
CA ALA A 891 -7.01 19.83 -3.65
C ALA A 891 -8.53 19.78 -3.36
N ILE A 892 -9.37 19.99 -4.37
CA ILE A 892 -10.83 20.13 -4.25
C ILE A 892 -11.55 19.07 -5.09
N THR A 893 -11.21 18.94 -6.38
CA THR A 893 -11.98 18.10 -7.31
C THR A 893 -11.11 17.46 -8.40
N THR A 894 -11.67 16.50 -9.11
CA THR A 894 -11.03 15.90 -10.29
C THR A 894 -10.98 16.95 -11.43
N PRO A 895 -9.91 17.01 -12.24
CA PRO A 895 -9.72 18.12 -13.17
C PRO A 895 -10.86 18.33 -14.17
N THR A 896 -11.37 19.56 -14.27
CA THR A 896 -12.32 19.97 -15.32
C THR A 896 -11.66 20.03 -16.71
N GLU A 897 -12.43 20.30 -17.77
CA GLU A 897 -11.84 20.55 -19.10
C GLU A 897 -10.92 21.78 -19.13
N GLU A 898 -11.24 22.82 -18.37
CA GLU A 898 -10.42 24.03 -18.28
C GLU A 898 -9.14 23.75 -17.48
N SER A 899 -9.27 23.11 -16.31
CA SER A 899 -8.16 22.84 -15.41
C SER A 899 -7.12 21.91 -16.02
N VAL A 900 -7.56 20.85 -16.72
CA VAL A 900 -6.62 19.95 -17.40
C VAL A 900 -5.87 20.65 -18.54
N ARG A 901 -6.49 21.64 -19.21
CA ARG A 901 -5.81 22.40 -20.27
C ARG A 901 -4.66 23.24 -19.69
N ARG A 902 -4.85 23.86 -18.53
CA ARG A 902 -3.79 24.59 -17.81
C ARG A 902 -2.66 23.64 -17.43
N ALA A 903 -2.99 22.50 -16.82
CA ALA A 903 -2.01 21.49 -16.45
C ALA A 903 -1.22 20.99 -17.68
N MET A 904 -1.89 20.74 -18.81
CA MET A 904 -1.24 20.37 -20.06
C MET A 904 -0.36 21.49 -20.64
N ALA A 905 -0.80 22.74 -20.55
CA ALA A 905 -0.06 23.89 -21.05
C ALA A 905 1.31 24.02 -20.36
N ILE A 906 1.43 23.67 -19.08
CA ILE A 906 2.72 23.65 -18.36
C ILE A 906 3.74 22.78 -19.11
N GLN A 907 3.39 21.54 -19.45
CA GLN A 907 4.30 20.65 -20.19
C GLN A 907 4.62 21.19 -21.60
N LEU A 908 3.63 21.75 -22.28
CA LEU A 908 3.80 22.31 -23.62
C LEU A 908 4.71 23.54 -23.62
N ILE A 909 4.53 24.47 -22.68
CA ILE A 909 5.38 25.65 -22.54
C ILE A 909 6.82 25.22 -22.24
N ILE A 910 7.03 24.30 -21.29
CA ILE A 910 8.38 23.84 -20.95
C ILE A 910 9.05 23.11 -22.12
N THR A 911 8.33 22.30 -22.90
CA THR A 911 8.94 21.53 -23.99
C THR A 911 9.06 22.31 -25.31
N LYS A 912 8.11 23.18 -25.61
CA LYS A 912 8.03 23.92 -26.88
C LYS A 912 8.63 25.33 -26.78
N GLU A 913 8.40 26.08 -25.71
CA GLU A 913 8.76 27.50 -25.60
C GLU A 913 10.03 27.75 -24.78
N HIS A 914 10.18 27.08 -23.62
CA HIS A 914 11.33 27.31 -22.75
C HIS A 914 12.66 27.00 -23.47
N GLY A 915 13.60 27.94 -23.40
CA GLY A 915 14.82 27.90 -24.22
C GLY A 915 15.84 26.86 -23.75
N LEU A 916 16.05 26.73 -22.44
CA LEU A 916 17.08 25.84 -21.89
C LEU A 916 16.76 24.35 -22.10
N THR A 917 15.49 23.98 -22.18
CA THR A 917 15.03 22.60 -22.40
C THR A 917 15.26 22.08 -23.83
N LYS A 918 15.76 22.94 -24.73
CA LYS A 918 16.33 22.49 -26.03
C LYS A 918 17.66 21.76 -25.85
N ASN A 919 18.36 22.00 -24.74
CA ASN A 919 19.40 21.12 -24.24
C ASN A 919 18.76 20.00 -23.39
N GLU A 920 19.22 18.78 -23.61
CA GLU A 920 18.68 17.54 -23.04
C GLU A 920 19.50 17.02 -21.86
N ASN A 921 20.58 17.69 -21.48
CA ASN A 921 21.39 17.38 -20.30
C ASN A 921 21.79 18.62 -19.47
N PRO A 922 20.86 19.55 -19.16
CA PRO A 922 21.21 20.86 -18.60
C PRO A 922 21.75 20.80 -17.17
N LEU A 923 21.55 19.67 -16.49
CA LEU A 923 21.98 19.46 -15.12
C LEU A 923 23.44 18.99 -15.00
N GLN A 924 24.04 18.46 -16.07
CA GLN A 924 25.38 17.87 -16.00
C GLN A 924 26.47 18.95 -15.86
N GLY A 925 27.42 18.73 -14.96
CA GLY A 925 28.51 19.67 -14.67
C GLY A 925 28.14 20.79 -13.70
N SER A 926 26.94 20.78 -13.13
CA SER A 926 26.55 21.68 -12.05
C SER A 926 27.04 21.12 -10.71
N PHE A 927 27.85 21.89 -9.98
CA PHE A 927 28.47 21.42 -8.73
C PHE A 927 27.45 20.95 -7.69
N ILE A 928 26.36 21.70 -7.50
CA ILE A 928 25.33 21.34 -6.53
C ILE A 928 24.55 20.09 -6.97
N ILE A 929 24.42 19.85 -8.27
CA ILE A 929 23.74 18.66 -8.77
C ILE A 929 24.61 17.42 -8.54
N ASP A 930 25.92 17.52 -8.80
CA ASP A 930 26.85 16.42 -8.55
C ASP A 930 26.88 16.06 -7.06
N GLU A 931 26.96 17.07 -6.18
CA GLU A 931 26.94 16.89 -4.72
C GLU A 931 25.60 16.31 -4.23
N LEU A 932 24.46 16.87 -4.66
CA LEU A 932 23.14 16.32 -4.30
C LEU A 932 22.96 14.89 -4.80
N THR A 933 23.43 14.57 -6.01
CA THR A 933 23.32 13.20 -6.55
C THR A 933 24.06 12.21 -5.67
N ASP A 934 25.27 12.55 -5.21
CA ASP A 934 26.06 11.69 -4.33
C ASP A 934 25.47 11.60 -2.91
N LEU A 935 24.99 12.72 -2.34
CA LEU A 935 24.35 12.74 -1.02
C LEU A 935 23.07 11.90 -0.99
N VAL A 936 22.20 12.08 -1.98
CA VAL A 936 20.93 11.34 -2.10
C VAL A 936 21.20 9.86 -2.34
N GLU A 937 22.17 9.51 -3.20
CA GLU A 937 22.55 8.11 -3.43
C GLU A 937 23.01 7.43 -2.14
N GLU A 938 23.94 8.03 -1.39
CA GLU A 938 24.43 7.43 -0.14
C GLU A 938 23.33 7.36 0.93
N ALA A 939 22.44 8.36 1.02
CA ALA A 939 21.31 8.32 1.93
C ALA A 939 20.33 7.17 1.62
N VAL A 940 20.10 6.88 0.33
CA VAL A 940 19.33 5.72 -0.13
C VAL A 940 20.03 4.41 0.24
N LEU A 941 21.34 4.31 0.02
CA LEU A 941 22.10 3.11 0.40
C LEU A 941 22.08 2.87 1.91
N ALA A 942 22.16 3.92 2.74
CA ALA A 942 22.02 3.80 4.18
C ALA A 942 20.62 3.31 4.59
N GLU A 943 19.58 3.73 3.87
CA GLU A 943 18.22 3.23 4.08
C GLU A 943 18.07 1.74 3.68
N PHE A 944 18.72 1.30 2.61
CA PHE A 944 18.79 -0.12 2.25
C PHE A 944 19.40 -0.97 3.36
N GLN A 945 20.44 -0.48 4.04
CA GLN A 945 21.03 -1.20 5.19
C GLN A 945 20.03 -1.31 6.35
N ARG A 946 19.31 -0.23 6.67
CA ARG A 946 18.27 -0.25 7.71
C ARG A 946 17.15 -1.25 7.41
N LEU A 947 16.74 -1.37 6.14
CA LEU A 947 15.78 -2.38 5.69
C LEU A 947 16.37 -3.79 5.77
N ASN A 948 17.62 -3.96 5.33
CA ASN A 948 18.33 -5.24 5.37
C ASN A 948 18.42 -5.81 6.81
N ASP A 949 18.77 -4.97 7.77
CA ASP A 949 18.89 -5.34 9.19
C ASP A 949 17.56 -5.80 9.80
N ARG A 950 16.44 -5.57 9.10
CA ARG A 950 15.08 -5.99 9.47
C ARG A 950 14.56 -7.15 8.61
N GLY A 951 15.43 -7.84 7.88
CA GLY A 951 15.04 -8.97 7.02
C GLY A 951 14.56 -8.56 5.62
N GLY A 952 15.07 -7.44 5.11
CA GLY A 952 14.67 -6.90 3.80
C GLY A 952 13.32 -6.19 3.85
N VAL A 953 12.70 -5.96 2.68
CA VAL A 953 11.44 -5.21 2.58
C VAL A 953 10.30 -5.90 3.33
N LEU A 954 10.12 -7.22 3.14
CA LEU A 954 9.03 -7.97 3.76
C LEU A 954 9.18 -8.05 5.28
N GLY A 955 10.38 -8.32 5.78
CA GLY A 955 10.63 -8.33 7.23
C GLY A 955 10.44 -6.93 7.86
N ALA A 956 10.85 -5.87 7.16
CA ALA A 956 10.58 -4.50 7.57
C ALA A 956 9.08 -4.17 7.59
N MET A 957 8.30 -4.67 6.62
CA MET A 957 6.84 -4.54 6.59
C MET A 957 6.18 -5.27 7.77
N GLU A 958 6.63 -6.47 8.12
CA GLU A 958 6.14 -7.18 9.32
C GLU A 958 6.36 -6.38 10.62
N MET A 959 7.48 -5.63 10.69
CA MET A 959 7.79 -4.72 11.81
C MET A 959 7.17 -3.32 11.64
N GLN A 960 6.38 -3.08 10.59
CA GLN A 960 5.78 -1.80 10.24
C GLN A 960 6.78 -0.64 10.14
N TYR A 961 8.01 -0.94 9.74
CA TYR A 961 9.08 0.05 9.69
C TYR A 961 8.82 1.15 8.64
N GLN A 962 8.49 0.76 7.41
CA GLN A 962 8.21 1.73 6.34
C GLN A 962 7.02 2.62 6.73
N ARG A 963 5.90 2.01 7.12
CA ARG A 963 4.68 2.74 7.50
C ARG A 963 4.90 3.66 8.69
N GLY A 964 5.58 3.18 9.74
CA GLY A 964 5.94 3.98 10.90
C GLY A 964 6.79 5.20 10.51
N LYS A 965 7.82 4.99 9.68
CA LYS A 965 8.69 6.08 9.21
C LYS A 965 7.93 7.10 8.35
N ILE A 966 7.06 6.65 7.45
CA ILE A 966 6.21 7.53 6.63
C ILE A 966 5.30 8.37 7.53
N GLN A 967 4.70 7.77 8.55
CA GLN A 967 3.84 8.48 9.51
C GLN A 967 4.63 9.52 10.32
N ASP A 968 5.84 9.18 10.78
CA ASP A 968 6.70 10.09 11.54
C ASP A 968 7.10 11.31 10.69
N GLU A 969 7.53 11.08 9.44
CA GLU A 969 7.86 12.14 8.47
C GLU A 969 6.63 13.00 8.13
N SER A 970 5.46 12.37 7.97
CA SER A 970 4.20 13.07 7.74
C SER A 970 3.84 13.99 8.91
N MET A 971 3.99 13.49 10.15
CA MET A 971 3.69 14.24 11.36
C MET A 971 4.63 15.44 11.51
N GLU A 972 5.91 15.28 11.20
CA GLU A 972 6.88 16.38 11.20
C GLU A 972 6.48 17.47 10.19
N TYR A 973 6.16 17.09 8.96
CA TYR A 973 5.70 18.04 7.93
C TYR A 973 4.45 18.81 8.36
N GLU A 974 3.40 18.12 8.83
CA GLU A 974 2.16 18.79 9.22
C GLU A 974 2.38 19.71 10.45
N MET A 975 3.21 19.30 11.41
CA MET A 975 3.58 20.14 12.55
C MET A 975 4.29 21.43 12.08
N GLN A 976 5.27 21.32 11.19
CA GLN A 976 5.99 22.48 10.68
C GLN A 976 5.09 23.40 9.83
N LYS A 977 4.16 22.83 9.05
CA LYS A 977 3.16 23.56 8.28
C LYS A 977 2.20 24.32 9.20
N HIS A 978 1.66 23.69 10.25
CA HIS A 978 0.72 24.34 11.16
C HIS A 978 1.38 25.38 12.07
N THR A 979 2.61 25.14 12.52
CA THR A 979 3.37 26.11 13.34
C THR A 979 3.93 27.28 12.55
N GLY A 980 3.99 27.17 11.22
CA GLY A 980 4.60 28.17 10.33
C GLY A 980 6.12 28.04 10.22
N ALA A 981 6.74 27.03 10.83
CA ALA A 981 8.17 26.75 10.70
C ALA A 981 8.55 26.40 9.24
N LEU A 982 7.65 25.72 8.52
CA LEU A 982 7.74 25.51 7.09
C LEU A 982 6.82 26.52 6.38
N PRO A 983 7.35 27.53 5.68
CA PRO A 983 6.52 28.56 5.04
C PRO A 983 5.77 28.00 3.83
N ILE A 984 4.44 28.11 3.86
CA ILE A 984 3.54 27.73 2.77
C ILE A 984 2.73 28.96 2.35
N ILE A 985 3.10 29.52 1.20
CA ILE A 985 2.50 30.73 0.62
C ILE A 985 1.01 30.52 0.34
N GLY A 986 0.16 31.43 0.85
CA GLY A 986 -1.30 31.37 0.74
C GLY A 986 -1.97 30.51 1.81
N VAL A 987 -1.21 29.88 2.71
CA VAL A 987 -1.74 28.96 3.74
C VAL A 987 -1.42 29.46 5.14
N ASN A 988 -0.13 29.50 5.51
CA ASN A 988 0.32 29.94 6.83
C ASN A 988 1.10 31.28 6.78
N THR A 989 1.44 31.74 5.59
CA THR A 989 2.09 33.04 5.33
C THR A 989 1.63 33.59 3.99
N TYR A 990 1.70 34.91 3.81
CA TYR A 990 1.15 35.61 2.63
C TYR A 990 -0.32 35.23 2.37
N ILE A 991 -1.15 35.37 3.41
CA ILE A 991 -2.57 35.01 3.40
C ILE A 991 -3.37 36.13 2.72
N ASN A 992 -4.45 35.76 2.01
CA ASN A 992 -5.36 36.70 1.37
C ASN A 992 -6.01 37.65 2.40
N PRO A 993 -5.91 38.99 2.25
CA PRO A 993 -6.58 39.92 3.15
C PRO A 993 -8.12 39.96 3.00
N ASN A 994 -8.68 39.44 1.91
CA ASN A 994 -10.11 39.50 1.58
C ASN A 994 -10.80 38.11 1.71
N GLU A 995 -10.67 37.45 2.85
CA GLU A 995 -11.18 36.07 3.06
C GLU A 995 -12.72 35.91 2.97
N GLU A 996 -13.50 36.99 3.08
CA GLU A 996 -14.98 36.93 3.05
C GLU A 996 -15.57 36.60 1.66
N GLU A 997 -14.77 36.58 0.59
CA GLU A 997 -15.15 36.06 -0.74
C GLU A 997 -14.97 34.52 -0.87
N SER A 998 -15.07 33.79 0.25
CA SER A 998 -15.04 32.31 0.26
C SER A 998 -16.23 31.65 -0.45
N SER A 999 -17.16 32.44 -1.00
CA SER A 999 -18.24 31.99 -1.91
C SER A 999 -17.71 31.43 -3.24
N SER A 1000 -16.44 31.66 -3.59
CA SER A 1000 -15.87 31.17 -4.85
C SER A 1000 -15.76 29.64 -4.96
N VAL A 1001 -15.66 28.90 -3.85
CA VAL A 1001 -15.52 27.43 -3.88
C VAL A 1001 -16.84 26.72 -4.18
N ASP A 1002 -17.97 27.24 -3.68
CA ASP A 1002 -19.30 26.67 -3.96
C ASP A 1002 -19.74 26.91 -5.43
N ASP A 1003 -19.20 27.96 -6.08
CA ASP A 1003 -19.45 28.26 -7.49
C ASP A 1003 -18.50 27.49 -8.45
N MET A 1004 -17.53 26.73 -7.93
CA MET A 1004 -16.63 25.92 -8.77
C MET A 1004 -17.34 24.73 -9.40
N GLN A 1005 -17.04 24.46 -10.67
CA GLN A 1005 -17.53 23.26 -11.34
C GLN A 1005 -16.85 22.01 -10.75
N LEU A 1006 -17.64 21.15 -10.10
CA LEU A 1006 -17.17 19.88 -9.56
C LEU A 1006 -17.36 18.74 -10.56
N ALA A 1007 -16.34 17.92 -10.67
CA ALA A 1007 -16.36 16.67 -11.41
C ALA A 1007 -16.93 15.55 -10.51
N ARG A 1008 -18.22 15.23 -10.67
CA ARG A 1008 -18.92 14.15 -9.96
C ARG A 1008 -19.80 13.31 -10.90
N ALA A 1009 -20.10 12.09 -10.49
CA ALA A 1009 -20.98 11.18 -11.22
C ALA A 1009 -22.45 11.47 -10.92
N SER A 1010 -23.28 11.55 -11.96
CA SER A 1010 -24.72 11.78 -11.79
C SER A 1010 -25.45 10.54 -11.27
N LYS A 1011 -26.62 10.72 -10.66
CA LYS A 1011 -27.46 9.60 -10.20
C LYS A 1011 -27.85 8.67 -11.36
N GLU A 1012 -28.04 9.22 -12.55
CA GLU A 1012 -28.33 8.46 -13.78
C GLU A 1012 -27.12 7.62 -14.20
N GLU A 1013 -25.90 8.17 -14.16
CA GLU A 1013 -24.66 7.43 -14.44
C GLU A 1013 -24.46 6.25 -13.46
N LYS A 1014 -24.71 6.48 -12.17
CA LYS A 1014 -24.61 5.45 -11.11
C LYS A 1014 -25.60 4.31 -11.35
N ASN A 1015 -26.87 4.63 -11.60
CA ASN A 1015 -27.89 3.63 -11.92
C ASN A 1015 -27.64 2.94 -13.26
N HIS A 1016 -27.05 3.65 -14.24
CA HIS A 1016 -26.69 3.06 -15.51
C HIS A 1016 -25.70 1.90 -15.33
N GLN A 1017 -24.64 2.11 -14.56
CA GLN A 1017 -23.64 1.06 -14.26
C GLN A 1017 -24.26 -0.16 -13.56
N ILE A 1018 -25.13 0.05 -12.55
CA ILE A 1018 -25.83 -1.06 -11.86
C ILE A 1018 -26.67 -1.88 -12.86
N ASN A 1019 -27.41 -1.21 -13.74
CA ASN A 1019 -28.23 -1.88 -14.74
C ASN A 1019 -27.38 -2.64 -15.79
N GLN A 1020 -26.21 -2.14 -16.15
CA GLN A 1020 -25.29 -2.84 -17.06
C GLN A 1020 -24.72 -4.10 -16.42
N LEU A 1021 -24.29 -4.01 -15.16
CA LEU A 1021 -23.83 -5.17 -14.39
C LEU A 1021 -24.91 -6.27 -14.33
N GLN A 1022 -26.15 -5.92 -13.99
CA GLN A 1022 -27.25 -6.89 -13.90
C GLN A 1022 -27.50 -7.59 -15.24
N LYS A 1023 -27.44 -6.85 -16.36
CA LYS A 1023 -27.56 -7.43 -17.71
C LYS A 1023 -26.42 -8.40 -18.01
N PHE A 1024 -25.18 -8.04 -17.70
CA PHE A 1024 -24.02 -8.90 -17.89
C PHE A 1024 -24.16 -10.20 -17.07
N GLN A 1025 -24.54 -10.09 -15.80
CA GLN A 1025 -24.76 -11.25 -14.93
C GLN A 1025 -25.87 -12.17 -15.45
N GLN A 1026 -26.96 -11.59 -15.95
CA GLN A 1026 -28.06 -12.35 -16.54
C GLN A 1026 -27.64 -13.06 -17.84
N GLN A 1027 -26.83 -12.40 -18.68
CA GLN A 1027 -26.33 -12.99 -19.94
C GLN A 1027 -25.40 -14.19 -19.71
N HIS A 1028 -24.69 -14.22 -18.58
CA HIS A 1028 -23.65 -15.23 -18.30
C HIS A 1028 -24.00 -16.20 -17.17
N GLU A 1029 -25.25 -16.17 -16.68
CA GLU A 1029 -25.71 -16.93 -15.52
C GLU A 1029 -25.34 -18.42 -15.58
N GLU A 1030 -25.57 -19.07 -16.73
CA GLU A 1030 -25.33 -20.51 -16.91
C GLU A 1030 -23.85 -20.93 -16.84
N LYS A 1031 -22.91 -20.03 -17.18
CA LYS A 1031 -21.47 -20.34 -17.26
C LYS A 1031 -20.66 -19.80 -16.09
N ARG A 1032 -21.22 -18.84 -15.35
CA ARG A 1032 -20.54 -18.10 -14.29
C ARG A 1032 -20.06 -19.00 -13.16
N GLU A 1033 -20.93 -19.86 -12.63
CA GLU A 1033 -20.60 -20.68 -11.45
C GLU A 1033 -19.45 -21.66 -11.76
N ASP A 1034 -19.48 -22.29 -12.93
CA ASP A 1034 -18.43 -23.21 -13.38
C ASP A 1034 -17.09 -22.50 -13.58
N ALA A 1035 -17.09 -21.27 -14.12
CA ALA A 1035 -15.88 -20.48 -14.26
C ALA A 1035 -15.28 -20.09 -12.90
N LEU A 1036 -16.11 -19.64 -11.95
CA LEU A 1036 -15.65 -19.32 -10.61
C LEU A 1036 -15.11 -20.57 -9.88
N LYS A 1037 -15.72 -21.75 -10.07
CA LYS A 1037 -15.19 -23.02 -9.53
C LYS A 1037 -13.82 -23.37 -10.10
N ARG A 1038 -13.60 -23.21 -11.41
CA ARG A 1038 -12.28 -23.42 -12.03
C ARG A 1038 -11.24 -22.44 -11.50
N LEU A 1039 -11.61 -21.16 -11.34
CA LEU A 1039 -10.71 -20.16 -10.76
C LEU A 1039 -10.29 -20.52 -9.33
N LYS A 1040 -11.25 -20.91 -8.49
CA LYS A 1040 -10.98 -21.37 -7.12
C LYS A 1040 -10.05 -22.58 -7.13
N LYS A 1041 -10.33 -23.56 -7.99
CA LYS A 1041 -9.49 -24.75 -8.18
C LYS A 1041 -8.05 -24.39 -8.56
N ALA A 1042 -7.87 -23.53 -9.57
CA ALA A 1042 -6.56 -23.06 -10.01
C ALA A 1042 -5.78 -22.37 -8.88
N ALA A 1043 -6.46 -21.56 -8.06
CA ALA A 1043 -5.87 -20.93 -6.90
C ALA A 1043 -5.43 -21.94 -5.82
N THR A 1044 -6.26 -22.94 -5.51
CA THR A 1044 -5.99 -23.95 -4.48
C THR A 1044 -4.97 -25.00 -4.89
N GLU A 1045 -4.92 -25.37 -6.17
CA GLU A 1045 -4.00 -26.40 -6.70
C GLU A 1045 -2.63 -25.82 -7.09
N GLY A 1046 -2.42 -24.51 -6.89
CA GLY A 1046 -1.15 -23.85 -7.18
C GLY A 1046 -0.89 -23.60 -8.67
N GLU A 1047 -1.91 -23.69 -9.52
CA GLU A 1047 -1.83 -23.36 -10.94
C GLU A 1047 -1.65 -21.83 -11.15
N ASN A 1048 -1.41 -21.44 -12.41
CA ASN A 1048 -1.31 -20.03 -12.79
C ASN A 1048 -2.71 -19.39 -12.81
N ILE A 1049 -2.98 -18.51 -11.83
CA ILE A 1049 -4.29 -17.89 -11.65
C ILE A 1049 -4.62 -16.91 -12.79
N PHE A 1050 -3.62 -16.18 -13.28
CA PHE A 1050 -3.83 -15.20 -14.34
C PHE A 1050 -4.27 -15.86 -15.66
N LYS A 1051 -3.78 -17.07 -15.94
CA LYS A 1051 -4.22 -17.87 -17.09
C LYS A 1051 -5.72 -18.19 -17.02
N GLU A 1052 -6.26 -18.58 -15.87
CA GLU A 1052 -7.72 -18.82 -15.73
C GLU A 1052 -8.51 -17.51 -15.67
N LEU A 1053 -7.93 -16.42 -15.15
CA LEU A 1053 -8.56 -15.09 -15.20
C LEU A 1053 -8.81 -14.63 -16.64
N MET A 1054 -7.93 -14.96 -17.60
CA MET A 1054 -8.15 -14.67 -19.02
C MET A 1054 -9.44 -15.27 -19.58
N GLU A 1055 -9.95 -16.36 -18.97
CA GLU A 1055 -11.21 -17.00 -19.35
C GLU A 1055 -12.36 -16.56 -18.44
N THR A 1056 -12.13 -16.42 -17.14
CA THR A 1056 -13.17 -16.11 -16.15
C THR A 1056 -13.78 -14.72 -16.35
N VAL A 1057 -12.97 -13.70 -16.71
CA VAL A 1057 -13.46 -12.33 -16.93
C VAL A 1057 -14.44 -12.20 -18.11
N LYS A 1058 -14.53 -13.21 -18.97
CA LYS A 1058 -15.49 -13.23 -20.10
C LYS A 1058 -16.92 -13.50 -19.63
N VAL A 1059 -17.12 -14.04 -18.41
CA VAL A 1059 -18.43 -14.51 -17.91
C VAL A 1059 -18.73 -14.12 -16.46
N ALA A 1060 -17.77 -13.58 -15.73
CA ALA A 1060 -17.94 -13.14 -14.34
C ALA A 1060 -17.49 -11.69 -14.17
N SER A 1061 -18.22 -10.96 -13.33
CA SER A 1061 -17.92 -9.57 -12.97
C SER A 1061 -16.75 -9.47 -11.98
N LEU A 1062 -16.20 -8.27 -11.84
CA LEU A 1062 -15.11 -7.94 -10.93
C LEU A 1062 -15.39 -8.42 -9.50
N GLY A 1063 -16.53 -8.03 -8.93
CA GLY A 1063 -16.90 -8.41 -7.56
C GLY A 1063 -17.10 -9.91 -7.36
N GLU A 1064 -17.65 -10.61 -8.35
CA GLU A 1064 -17.82 -12.07 -8.29
C GLU A 1064 -16.46 -12.79 -8.27
N ILE A 1065 -15.52 -12.35 -9.10
CA ILE A 1065 -14.15 -12.88 -9.16
C ILE A 1065 -13.41 -12.59 -7.85
N THR A 1066 -13.47 -11.35 -7.35
CA THR A 1066 -12.81 -10.95 -6.10
C THR A 1066 -13.29 -11.78 -4.92
N ARG A 1067 -14.62 -11.95 -4.74
CA ARG A 1067 -15.18 -12.77 -3.66
C ARG A 1067 -14.76 -14.23 -3.77
N ALA A 1068 -14.75 -14.80 -4.98
CA ALA A 1068 -14.27 -16.15 -5.20
C ALA A 1068 -12.79 -16.33 -4.80
N LEU A 1069 -11.95 -15.33 -5.06
CA LEU A 1069 -10.54 -15.34 -4.67
C LEU A 1069 -10.34 -15.10 -3.16
N TYR A 1070 -11.21 -14.34 -2.47
CA TYR A 1070 -11.17 -14.21 -1.02
C TYR A 1070 -11.34 -15.56 -0.30
N GLU A 1071 -12.19 -16.44 -0.82
CA GLU A 1071 -12.40 -17.79 -0.28
C GLU A 1071 -11.16 -18.70 -0.43
N CYS A 1072 -10.22 -18.38 -1.33
CA CYS A 1072 -9.05 -19.22 -1.61
C CYS A 1072 -7.72 -18.62 -1.16
N GLY A 1073 -7.56 -17.30 -1.28
CA GLY A 1073 -6.31 -16.57 -1.03
C GLY A 1073 -6.35 -15.66 0.21
N GLY A 1074 -7.50 -15.58 0.88
CA GLY A 1074 -7.74 -14.74 2.04
C GLY A 1074 -7.87 -13.26 1.71
N GLN A 1075 -8.61 -12.56 2.57
CA GLN A 1075 -8.71 -11.09 2.57
C GLN A 1075 -7.47 -10.47 3.21
N TYR A 1076 -7.12 -9.26 2.78
CA TYR A 1076 -6.08 -8.47 3.43
C TYR A 1076 -6.41 -8.26 4.91
N ARG A 1077 -5.44 -8.56 5.79
CA ARG A 1077 -5.53 -8.23 7.21
C ARG A 1077 -4.79 -6.93 7.44
N ARG A 1078 -5.54 -5.91 7.88
CA ARG A 1078 -4.99 -4.57 8.08
C ARG A 1078 -3.89 -4.60 9.14
N ASN A 1079 -2.76 -4.01 8.79
CA ASN A 1079 -1.70 -3.68 9.72
C ASN A 1079 -1.98 -2.32 10.40
N MET A 1080 -1.46 -2.11 11.62
CA MET A 1080 -1.63 -0.87 12.39
C MET A 1080 -0.32 -0.11 12.52
#